data_AF-L5KNH9-F1
#
_entry.id   AF-L5KNH9-F1
#
_cell.length_a   1.000
_cell.length_b   1.000
_cell.length_c   1.000
_cell.angle_alpha   90.00
_cell.angle_beta   90.00
_cell.angle_gamma   90.00
#
_symmetry.space_group_name_H-M   'P 1'
#
loop_
_entity.id
_entity.type
_entity.pdbx_description
1 polymer ?
#
loop_
_entity_poly.entity_id
_entity_poly.type
_entity_poly.pdbx_seq_one_letter_code
_entity_poly.pdbx_strand_id
1 'polypeptide(L)'
;MDLGRVDSFSESTFTIAYTPFTNTTQQIMDKVASTSFMKDREVLGLSDEESIKKLTANYPGEIVRVIFTNTFSYHLKFSLGRRIPTMKEHGDHTAHCYKINNSDVDCGVTEFWKKGFVALQAAINAAIIEITTNHSVMEELMSVTGKNMKIHPFISQEGLITDFFVFFCIISFSPFIYYASINVTRERKRMKGLMTMMGLQNSAFWLSWGLLYAGFIFITAFFLALTIKSVQFVILTGFTVVFILFLLYGLSLIALAFLMSVLIKNSFLTGLVVFLLTVFWGSLGFMALYRQLPASLEWTLSFLSPFAFMLGMAQLLHVDYDLNSNAFPNSSNNSREIIATNLMLAFDIFLYLALTIYFEKILPNEYGHRNSPLFFLKTSFWSRQRKPDEVAFEDEMDVNPSSNDSFEPVSPEFHGKEAIRIRNVTKEYKGKPDKIEALKDLVFDIYEGQITAVLGHSGAGKSTLLNILSGLSVPTKGSVTMYDNKLSEMADLENISKLTGFCPQSNVQFDFLTVRENLRLFAKIKGILPHEMDKEIQRVLLELEMINIQDILAQNLSGGQKRKLTFAIAILGDPQIFLLDEPTAGLDPFSRHQVWNFLKERKTDHVILFSTQFMDEADLLADRKVFLSKGKLKCAGSSLFLKKKWGIGYHLSLQLNDMCVREKITSLVKQHIPEAKLSAESEGKLVYTLPLERTNRFPELYEDLDRCPGLGIENYGVSMTTLNEVFLKLEGKSTIEEPDIATLGEVQAERAADTERLVEMEQILSSLNETTDIIGGMALWRQQICTIARVRLLKLKHERKALLSLLLILGIGFCPVLLEYIILKIYQSSYTWELSPQLYFLAPGQQPCDPLTQLLIINKTGASIDDFIHSVEHQNIALEVDISGTRNGLDDPSYNGAIIVSGHEKNYSFSLACNTKRLNCFPVLMDIVSNGLLGMVKPSAHIQTDRSTFFEEQNNPFQFLFPVMSWLILASSCAPYIAMSSIDDSKNKAWSQLRISGLFPSAYWFGQALVDVPMYWLIFLFMYLIDYILSIQISLLKSIIQIMQITFFSLAMLLVDNYEYASLYVVTFLIPHATLLGCMLLPFRVSNATIFPNVLELMTNCENFA
;
A
#
# COMPACT_ATOMS: atom_id res chain seq x y z
N MET A 1 -14.54 -12.36 -49.93
CA MET A 1 -16.01 -12.55 -49.77
C MET A 1 -16.69 -11.68 -50.82
N ASP A 2 -17.64 -12.21 -51.59
CA ASP A 2 -18.42 -11.44 -52.57
C ASP A 2 -19.71 -10.94 -51.90
N LEU A 3 -19.94 -9.63 -51.91
CA LEU A 3 -21.07 -8.98 -51.24
C LEU A 3 -22.27 -8.79 -52.18
N GLY A 4 -22.13 -9.12 -53.47
CA GLY A 4 -23.19 -8.94 -54.46
C GLY A 4 -23.34 -7.50 -54.95
N ARG A 5 -24.49 -7.18 -55.55
CA ARG A 5 -24.80 -5.84 -56.06
C ARG A 5 -25.09 -4.87 -54.92
N VAL A 6 -24.90 -3.58 -55.15
CA VAL A 6 -25.13 -2.54 -54.13
C VAL A 6 -26.62 -2.37 -53.80
N ASP A 7 -27.53 -2.70 -54.73
CA ASP A 7 -28.99 -2.63 -54.53
C ASP A 7 -29.57 -3.85 -53.78
N SER A 8 -28.79 -4.93 -53.59
CA SER A 8 -29.26 -6.18 -52.97
C SER A 8 -29.00 -6.20 -51.46
N PHE A 9 -29.66 -5.33 -50.70
CA PHE A 9 -29.58 -5.31 -49.22
C PHE A 9 -30.87 -5.73 -48.52
N SER A 10 -30.74 -6.50 -47.44
CA SER A 10 -31.84 -7.20 -46.77
C SER A 10 -32.13 -6.63 -45.37
N GLU A 11 -32.78 -5.44 -45.24
CA GLU A 11 -33.44 -5.04 -43.98
C GLU A 11 -34.23 -3.71 -43.98
N SER A 12 -35.15 -3.63 -42.99
CA SER A 12 -36.10 -2.63 -42.46
C SER A 12 -36.41 -1.29 -43.18
N THR A 13 -37.70 -0.90 -43.11
CA THR A 13 -38.26 0.40 -43.54
C THR A 13 -37.62 1.57 -42.79
N PHE A 14 -36.91 2.43 -43.51
CA PHE A 14 -36.39 3.70 -43.01
C PHE A 14 -36.96 4.86 -43.83
N THR A 15 -36.99 6.03 -43.21
CA THR A 15 -37.48 7.27 -43.81
C THR A 15 -36.31 8.22 -44.05
N ILE A 16 -36.29 8.89 -45.20
CA ILE A 16 -35.25 9.88 -45.52
C ILE A 16 -35.82 11.27 -45.28
N ALA A 17 -35.12 12.08 -44.48
CA ALA A 17 -35.43 13.50 -44.31
C ALA A 17 -34.29 14.35 -44.89
N TYR A 18 -34.59 15.30 -45.77
CA TYR A 18 -33.57 16.15 -46.39
C TYR A 18 -33.82 17.65 -46.17
N THR A 19 -32.73 18.43 -46.17
CA THR A 19 -32.73 19.89 -46.03
C THR A 19 -31.53 20.50 -46.77
N PRO A 20 -31.60 21.75 -47.28
CA PRO A 20 -32.78 22.61 -47.38
C PRO A 20 -33.75 22.13 -48.47
N PHE A 21 -35.04 22.41 -48.29
CA PHE A 21 -36.05 22.14 -49.31
C PHE A 21 -35.99 23.19 -50.44
N THR A 22 -35.21 22.89 -51.49
CA THR A 22 -35.09 23.71 -52.71
C THR A 22 -35.53 22.92 -53.95
N ASN A 23 -35.83 23.60 -55.06
CA ASN A 23 -36.22 22.95 -56.32
C ASN A 23 -35.16 21.95 -56.81
N THR A 24 -33.87 22.31 -56.70
CA THR A 24 -32.76 21.43 -57.11
C THR A 24 -32.63 20.20 -56.22
N THR A 25 -32.67 20.37 -54.89
CA THR A 25 -32.60 19.24 -53.94
C THR A 25 -33.83 18.34 -54.03
N GLN A 26 -35.01 18.91 -54.32
CA GLN A 26 -36.22 18.13 -54.54
C GLN A 26 -36.10 17.24 -55.78
N GLN A 27 -35.62 17.79 -56.90
CA GLN A 27 -35.38 17.00 -58.11
C GLN A 27 -34.39 15.86 -57.88
N ILE A 28 -33.31 16.11 -57.12
CA ILE A 28 -32.34 15.07 -56.74
C ILE A 28 -33.03 13.97 -55.93
N MET A 29 -33.78 14.35 -54.90
CA MET A 29 -34.41 13.38 -54.00
C MET A 29 -35.60 12.64 -54.63
N ASP A 30 -36.33 13.25 -55.56
CA ASP A 30 -37.38 12.59 -56.35
C ASP A 30 -36.80 11.49 -57.25
N LYS A 31 -35.61 11.73 -57.82
CA LYS A 31 -34.86 10.70 -58.57
C LYS A 31 -34.39 9.57 -57.66
N VAL A 32 -33.89 9.88 -56.46
CA VAL A 32 -33.53 8.86 -55.46
C VAL A 32 -34.76 8.03 -55.05
N ALA A 33 -35.92 8.67 -54.85
CA ALA A 33 -37.17 8.00 -54.50
C ALA A 33 -37.67 7.03 -55.60
N SER A 34 -37.30 7.26 -56.86
CA SER A 34 -37.67 6.40 -57.99
C SER A 34 -36.86 5.09 -58.09
N THR A 35 -35.84 4.91 -57.27
CA THR A 35 -34.99 3.70 -57.29
C THR A 35 -35.70 2.46 -56.75
N SER A 36 -35.29 1.28 -57.24
CA SER A 36 -35.93 -0.01 -56.92
C SER A 36 -35.97 -0.32 -55.41
N PHE A 37 -34.92 0.03 -54.67
CA PHE A 37 -34.81 -0.21 -53.23
C PHE A 37 -35.55 0.84 -52.37
N MET A 38 -35.99 1.96 -52.96
CA MET A 38 -36.78 3.00 -52.28
C MET A 38 -38.29 2.83 -52.42
N LYS A 39 -38.72 1.79 -53.15
CA LYS A 39 -40.13 1.41 -53.27
C LYS A 39 -40.72 1.17 -51.87
N ASP A 40 -41.83 1.85 -51.58
CA ASP A 40 -42.53 1.82 -50.28
C ASP A 40 -41.81 2.52 -49.11
N ARG A 41 -40.86 3.45 -49.38
CA ARG A 41 -40.19 4.28 -48.36
C ARG A 41 -40.51 5.77 -48.51
N GLU A 42 -40.64 6.48 -47.40
CA GLU A 42 -40.97 7.90 -47.39
C GLU A 42 -39.71 8.79 -47.53
N VAL A 43 -39.82 9.84 -48.34
CA VAL A 43 -38.81 10.89 -48.50
C VAL A 43 -39.46 12.24 -48.17
N LEU A 44 -38.97 12.90 -47.12
CA LEU A 44 -39.54 14.11 -46.53
C LEU A 44 -38.59 15.30 -46.71
N GLY A 45 -39.06 16.37 -47.34
CA GLY A 45 -38.30 17.63 -47.48
C GLY A 45 -38.63 18.62 -46.37
N LEU A 46 -37.62 19.17 -45.70
CA LEU A 46 -37.78 20.11 -44.58
C LEU A 46 -36.91 21.36 -44.76
N SER A 47 -37.39 22.49 -44.22
CA SER A 47 -36.76 23.81 -44.39
C SER A 47 -35.39 23.93 -43.72
N ASP A 48 -35.21 23.28 -42.57
CA ASP A 48 -34.06 23.49 -41.69
C ASP A 48 -33.74 22.24 -40.86
N GLU A 49 -32.51 22.16 -40.34
CA GLU A 49 -32.04 21.02 -39.55
C GLU A 49 -32.79 20.89 -38.19
N GLU A 50 -33.28 21.98 -37.62
CA GLU A 50 -34.03 21.96 -36.35
C GLU A 50 -35.40 21.30 -36.51
N SER A 51 -36.06 21.54 -37.64
CA SER A 51 -37.30 20.87 -38.03
C SER A 51 -37.11 19.35 -38.20
N ILE A 52 -35.97 18.92 -38.77
CA ILE A 52 -35.62 17.48 -38.84
C ILE A 52 -35.41 16.89 -37.43
N LYS A 53 -34.75 17.63 -36.53
CA LYS A 53 -34.56 17.19 -35.13
C LYS A 53 -35.89 17.01 -34.39
N LYS A 54 -36.84 17.94 -34.55
CA LYS A 54 -38.19 17.85 -33.97
C LYS A 54 -38.98 16.66 -34.52
N LEU A 55 -38.89 16.39 -35.82
CA LEU A 55 -39.51 15.22 -36.45
C LEU A 55 -38.90 13.91 -35.89
N THR A 56 -37.57 13.87 -35.76
CA THR A 56 -36.87 12.67 -35.27
C THR A 56 -37.23 12.33 -33.82
N ALA A 57 -37.47 13.32 -32.96
CA ALA A 57 -37.85 13.10 -31.57
C ALA A 57 -39.22 12.41 -31.41
N ASN A 58 -40.12 12.55 -32.39
CA ASN A 58 -41.50 12.07 -32.33
C ASN A 58 -41.78 10.85 -33.22
N TYR A 59 -40.78 10.37 -33.97
CA TYR A 59 -40.96 9.31 -34.96
C TYR A 59 -40.49 7.95 -34.42
N PRO A 60 -41.27 6.86 -34.54
CA PRO A 60 -40.93 5.55 -34.00
C PRO A 60 -39.92 4.75 -34.88
N GLY A 61 -39.73 5.16 -36.13
CA GLY A 61 -38.84 4.51 -37.10
C GLY A 61 -37.45 5.16 -37.24
N GLU A 62 -36.56 4.53 -38.00
CA GLU A 62 -35.24 5.11 -38.30
C GLU A 62 -35.37 6.24 -39.33
N ILE A 63 -34.80 7.42 -39.01
CA ILE A 63 -34.71 8.54 -39.95
C ILE A 63 -33.26 8.79 -40.36
N VAL A 64 -33.00 8.71 -41.66
CA VAL A 64 -31.72 9.11 -42.27
C VAL A 64 -31.80 10.57 -42.67
N ARG A 65 -30.86 11.40 -42.21
CA ARG A 65 -30.86 12.84 -42.51
C ARG A 65 -29.87 13.15 -43.62
N VAL A 66 -30.31 13.84 -44.67
CA VAL A 66 -29.46 14.30 -45.78
C VAL A 66 -29.42 15.83 -45.77
N ILE A 67 -28.26 16.40 -45.48
CA ILE A 67 -28.09 17.85 -45.38
C ILE A 67 -27.26 18.32 -46.56
N PHE A 68 -27.89 18.98 -47.54
CA PHE A 68 -27.20 19.57 -48.68
C PHE A 68 -26.60 20.93 -48.30
N THR A 69 -25.30 21.12 -48.53
CA THR A 69 -24.63 22.43 -48.40
C THR A 69 -24.69 23.17 -49.74
N ASN A 70 -24.54 22.44 -50.85
CA ASN A 70 -24.70 22.92 -52.21
C ASN A 70 -25.16 21.75 -53.12
N THR A 71 -25.27 21.97 -54.45
CA THR A 71 -25.71 20.93 -55.40
C THR A 71 -24.77 19.72 -55.50
N PHE A 72 -23.48 19.90 -55.18
CA PHE A 72 -22.44 18.88 -55.27
C PHE A 72 -21.91 18.44 -53.89
N SER A 73 -22.46 18.93 -52.78
CA SER A 73 -21.95 18.62 -51.44
C SER A 73 -23.12 18.38 -50.49
N TYR A 74 -23.09 17.20 -49.88
CA TYR A 74 -24.12 16.77 -48.95
C TYR A 74 -23.52 15.96 -47.80
N HIS A 75 -24.20 16.04 -46.67
CA HIS A 75 -23.79 15.45 -45.41
C HIS A 75 -24.84 14.44 -44.95
N LEU A 76 -24.46 13.17 -44.84
CA LEU A 76 -25.33 12.10 -44.38
C LEU A 76 -25.23 11.91 -42.86
N LYS A 77 -26.35 12.05 -42.15
CA LYS A 77 -26.44 11.74 -40.71
C LYS A 77 -27.28 10.50 -40.45
N PHE A 78 -26.69 9.52 -39.77
CA PHE A 78 -27.33 8.27 -39.37
C PHE A 78 -27.40 8.12 -37.85
N SER A 79 -28.35 7.32 -37.35
CA SER A 79 -28.38 6.94 -35.94
C SER A 79 -27.26 5.96 -35.62
N LEU A 80 -26.60 6.17 -34.47
CA LEU A 80 -25.46 5.37 -34.03
C LEU A 80 -25.85 3.88 -33.87
N GLY A 81 -25.08 2.98 -34.47
CA GLY A 81 -25.23 1.52 -34.31
C GLY A 81 -26.33 0.86 -35.13
N ARG A 82 -27.06 1.62 -35.97
CA ARG A 82 -28.05 1.04 -36.89
C ARG A 82 -27.48 0.71 -38.27
N ARG A 83 -27.13 1.70 -39.10
CA ARG A 83 -26.64 1.48 -40.50
C ARG A 83 -25.15 1.72 -40.71
N ILE A 84 -24.48 2.25 -39.69
CA ILE A 84 -23.05 2.55 -39.69
C ILE A 84 -22.42 1.80 -38.52
N PRO A 85 -21.21 1.24 -38.70
CA PRO A 85 -20.43 0.68 -37.60
C PRO A 85 -20.31 1.64 -36.42
N THR A 86 -20.39 1.10 -35.20
CA THR A 86 -20.22 1.87 -33.96
C THR A 86 -18.78 2.33 -33.71
N MET A 87 -17.83 1.91 -34.56
CA MET A 87 -16.40 2.10 -34.38
C MET A 87 -15.85 3.27 -35.21
N LYS A 88 -14.81 3.94 -34.69
CA LYS A 88 -14.03 4.95 -35.42
C LYS A 88 -12.85 4.25 -36.11
N GLU A 89 -12.58 4.64 -37.36
CA GLU A 89 -11.62 4.00 -38.26
C GLU A 89 -10.13 4.09 -37.86
N HIS A 90 -9.82 4.88 -36.83
CA HIS A 90 -8.46 5.04 -36.31
C HIS A 90 -8.39 4.72 -34.81
N GLY A 91 -9.28 3.85 -34.33
CA GLY A 91 -9.05 3.19 -33.04
C GLY A 91 -8.07 2.05 -33.29
N ASP A 92 -6.76 2.33 -33.21
CA ASP A 92 -5.61 1.45 -33.51
C ASP A 92 -5.61 0.07 -32.80
N HIS A 93 -6.67 -0.27 -32.06
CA HIS A 93 -6.82 -1.45 -31.20
C HIS A 93 -8.12 -2.24 -31.36
N THR A 94 -9.02 -1.83 -32.26
CA THR A 94 -10.28 -2.57 -32.47
C THR A 94 -10.24 -3.27 -33.81
N ALA A 95 -10.17 -4.61 -33.78
CA ALA A 95 -10.37 -5.38 -35.00
C ALA A 95 -11.82 -5.21 -35.44
N HIS A 96 -12.04 -4.59 -36.60
CA HIS A 96 -13.39 -4.42 -37.17
C HIS A 96 -13.94 -5.73 -37.75
N CYS A 97 -13.15 -6.80 -37.77
CA CYS A 97 -13.55 -8.10 -38.27
C CYS A 97 -13.50 -9.12 -37.13
N TYR A 98 -14.46 -10.04 -37.07
CA TYR A 98 -14.47 -11.14 -36.11
C TYR A 98 -15.00 -12.42 -36.76
N LYS A 99 -14.59 -13.56 -36.21
CA LYS A 99 -14.95 -14.88 -36.74
C LYS A 99 -16.20 -15.37 -36.03
N ILE A 100 -17.32 -15.47 -36.75
CA ILE A 100 -18.60 -15.94 -36.18
C ILE A 100 -18.67 -17.46 -36.18
N ASN A 101 -18.12 -18.12 -37.22
CA ASN A 101 -18.08 -19.57 -37.39
C ASN A 101 -16.78 -20.00 -38.10
N ASN A 102 -16.47 -21.29 -38.15
CA ASN A 102 -15.19 -21.79 -38.70
C ASN A 102 -14.87 -21.35 -40.16
N SER A 103 -15.86 -20.90 -40.93
CA SER A 103 -15.73 -20.48 -42.33
C SER A 103 -16.15 -19.03 -42.65
N ASP A 104 -16.83 -18.31 -41.75
CA ASP A 104 -17.41 -16.99 -42.07
C ASP A 104 -16.86 -15.88 -41.16
N VAL A 105 -16.36 -14.81 -41.79
CA VAL A 105 -15.73 -13.65 -41.15
C VAL A 105 -16.62 -12.45 -41.39
N ASP A 106 -17.19 -11.89 -40.32
CA ASP A 106 -17.99 -10.67 -40.43
C ASP A 106 -17.11 -9.48 -40.13
N CYS A 107 -17.20 -8.46 -40.97
CA CYS A 107 -16.39 -7.26 -40.88
C CYS A 107 -17.28 -6.03 -40.88
N GLY A 108 -17.01 -5.05 -40.02
CA GLY A 108 -17.73 -3.77 -39.93
C GLY A 108 -17.73 -3.01 -41.26
N VAL A 109 -16.69 -3.16 -42.09
CA VAL A 109 -16.68 -2.57 -43.45
C VAL A 109 -17.83 -3.10 -44.32
N THR A 110 -18.27 -4.35 -44.12
CA THR A 110 -19.39 -4.94 -44.85
C THR A 110 -20.75 -4.41 -44.41
N GLU A 111 -20.83 -3.77 -43.23
CA GLU A 111 -22.05 -3.16 -42.71
C GLU A 111 -22.53 -2.02 -43.61
N PHE A 112 -21.60 -1.20 -44.14
CA PHE A 112 -21.92 -0.14 -45.10
C PHE A 112 -22.59 -0.67 -46.37
N TRP A 113 -22.22 -1.89 -46.79
CA TRP A 113 -22.80 -2.57 -47.96
C TRP A 113 -24.13 -3.23 -47.60
N LYS A 114 -24.13 -4.11 -46.59
CA LYS A 114 -25.30 -4.92 -46.17
C LYS A 114 -26.45 -4.08 -45.61
N LYS A 115 -26.18 -2.90 -45.02
CA LYS A 115 -27.21 -2.02 -44.42
C LYS A 115 -27.62 -0.84 -45.33
N GLY A 116 -27.12 -0.81 -46.57
CA GLY A 116 -27.57 0.12 -47.61
C GLY A 116 -27.02 1.55 -47.52
N PHE A 117 -25.94 1.81 -46.75
CA PHE A 117 -25.29 3.12 -46.75
C PHE A 117 -24.72 3.45 -48.13
N VAL A 118 -23.95 2.52 -48.71
CA VAL A 118 -23.31 2.72 -50.03
C VAL A 118 -24.38 2.80 -51.12
N ALA A 119 -25.48 2.06 -50.99
CA ALA A 119 -26.62 2.13 -51.92
C ALA A 119 -27.28 3.52 -51.92
N LEU A 120 -27.45 4.12 -50.74
CA LEU A 120 -28.01 5.47 -50.64
C LEU A 120 -27.03 6.52 -51.19
N GLN A 121 -25.74 6.39 -50.88
CA GLN A 121 -24.69 7.26 -51.44
C GLN A 121 -24.65 7.16 -52.97
N ALA A 122 -24.71 5.94 -53.52
CA ALA A 122 -24.77 5.66 -54.95
C ALA A 122 -25.95 6.35 -55.64
N ALA A 123 -27.14 6.23 -55.06
CA ALA A 123 -28.36 6.80 -55.62
C ALA A 123 -28.35 8.34 -55.61
N ILE A 124 -27.86 8.96 -54.53
CA ILE A 124 -27.73 10.42 -54.43
C ILE A 124 -26.70 10.92 -55.46
N ASN A 125 -25.52 10.29 -55.52
CA ASN A 125 -24.48 10.63 -56.50
C ASN A 125 -24.98 10.47 -57.93
N ALA A 126 -25.66 9.37 -58.25
CA ALA A 126 -26.25 9.14 -59.58
C ALA A 126 -27.28 10.21 -59.95
N ALA A 127 -28.15 10.58 -59.01
CA ALA A 127 -29.15 11.63 -59.22
C ALA A 127 -28.52 13.01 -59.45
N ILE A 128 -27.46 13.37 -58.72
CA ILE A 128 -26.69 14.60 -58.94
C ILE A 128 -26.05 14.59 -60.33
N ILE A 129 -25.42 13.49 -60.73
CA ILE A 129 -24.80 13.36 -62.07
C ILE A 129 -25.86 13.49 -63.16
N GLU A 130 -27.00 12.81 -63.03
CA GLU A 130 -28.07 12.84 -64.03
C GLU A 130 -28.67 14.24 -64.20
N ILE A 131 -28.93 14.95 -63.10
CA ILE A 131 -29.50 16.30 -63.13
C ILE A 131 -28.51 17.33 -63.70
N THR A 132 -27.21 17.14 -63.47
CA THR A 132 -26.17 18.09 -63.89
C THR A 132 -25.66 17.85 -65.31
N THR A 133 -25.68 16.60 -65.79
CA THR A 133 -25.12 16.20 -67.09
C THR A 133 -26.17 15.78 -68.11
N ASN A 134 -27.44 15.62 -67.71
CA ASN A 134 -28.52 14.98 -68.50
C ASN A 134 -28.19 13.55 -68.97
N HIS A 135 -27.17 12.90 -68.39
CA HIS A 135 -26.78 11.52 -68.67
C HIS A 135 -27.13 10.65 -67.47
N SER A 136 -27.97 9.63 -67.65
CA SER A 136 -28.34 8.74 -66.54
C SER A 136 -27.25 7.70 -66.31
N VAL A 137 -26.66 7.73 -65.11
CA VAL A 137 -25.69 6.73 -64.60
C VAL A 137 -26.30 5.89 -63.46
N MET A 138 -27.62 5.97 -63.27
CA MET A 138 -28.31 5.27 -62.17
C MET A 138 -28.15 3.75 -62.27
N GLU A 139 -28.34 3.17 -63.45
CA GLU A 139 -28.15 1.72 -63.63
C GLU A 139 -26.68 1.30 -63.44
N GLU A 140 -25.73 2.12 -63.92
CA GLU A 140 -24.29 1.87 -63.78
C GLU A 140 -23.87 1.81 -62.30
N LEU A 141 -24.23 2.83 -61.51
CA LEU A 141 -23.88 2.92 -60.08
C LEU A 141 -24.66 1.92 -59.22
N MET A 142 -25.91 1.57 -59.56
CA MET A 142 -26.68 0.55 -58.83
C MET A 142 -26.27 -0.89 -59.19
N SER A 143 -25.60 -1.09 -60.33
CA SER A 143 -25.06 -2.40 -60.73
C SER A 143 -23.70 -2.73 -60.12
N VAL A 144 -23.07 -1.78 -59.41
CA VAL A 144 -21.74 -1.94 -58.80
C VAL A 144 -21.75 -3.10 -57.81
N THR A 145 -20.70 -3.91 -57.87
CA THR A 145 -20.54 -5.10 -57.02
C THR A 145 -19.42 -4.91 -55.99
N GLY A 146 -19.64 -5.36 -54.76
CA GLY A 146 -18.71 -5.18 -53.64
C GLY A 146 -17.97 -6.47 -53.32
N LYS A 147 -16.65 -6.43 -53.15
CA LYS A 147 -15.82 -7.59 -52.79
C LYS A 147 -14.83 -7.24 -51.69
N ASN A 148 -14.67 -8.15 -50.72
CA ASN A 148 -13.60 -8.04 -49.73
C ASN A 148 -12.32 -8.68 -50.29
N MET A 149 -11.20 -7.98 -50.16
CA MET A 149 -9.85 -8.52 -50.39
C MET A 149 -9.54 -9.67 -49.42
N LYS A 150 -8.51 -10.45 -49.74
CA LYS A 150 -8.05 -11.58 -48.93
C LYS A 150 -7.56 -11.10 -47.56
N ILE A 151 -8.13 -11.69 -46.52
CA ILE A 151 -7.79 -11.38 -45.14
C ILE A 151 -6.78 -12.42 -44.64
N HIS A 152 -5.60 -11.98 -44.17
CA HIS A 152 -4.65 -12.85 -43.48
C HIS A 152 -5.18 -13.26 -42.10
N PRO A 153 -4.78 -14.41 -41.53
CA PRO A 153 -5.22 -14.81 -40.20
C PRO A 153 -4.84 -13.73 -39.16
N PHE A 154 -5.86 -13.09 -38.59
CA PHE A 154 -5.71 -12.06 -37.56
C PHE A 154 -6.56 -12.46 -36.34
N ILE A 155 -6.18 -11.98 -35.17
CA ILE A 155 -6.94 -12.19 -33.93
C ILE A 155 -7.86 -10.99 -33.77
N SER A 156 -9.17 -11.23 -33.65
CA SER A 156 -10.11 -10.17 -33.34
C SER A 156 -9.90 -9.72 -31.89
N GLN A 157 -9.20 -8.60 -31.72
CA GLN A 157 -9.13 -7.93 -30.42
C GLN A 157 -10.41 -7.12 -30.24
N GLU A 158 -11.32 -7.65 -29.41
CA GLU A 158 -12.41 -6.85 -28.86
C GLU A 158 -11.79 -5.89 -27.84
N GLY A 159 -11.83 -4.58 -28.13
CA GLY A 159 -11.09 -3.55 -27.38
C GLY A 159 -11.30 -3.63 -25.87
N LEU A 160 -12.56 -3.77 -25.42
CA LEU A 160 -12.87 -3.84 -23.99
C LEU A 160 -12.31 -5.12 -23.32
N ILE A 161 -12.42 -6.28 -23.95
CA ILE A 161 -11.89 -7.55 -23.40
C ILE A 161 -10.36 -7.49 -23.32
N THR A 162 -9.73 -6.92 -24.34
CA THR A 162 -8.28 -6.70 -24.39
C THR A 162 -7.84 -5.77 -23.28
N ASP A 163 -8.57 -4.67 -23.05
CA ASP A 163 -8.30 -3.73 -21.96
C ASP A 163 -8.43 -4.38 -20.58
N PHE A 164 -9.48 -5.16 -20.34
CA PHE A 164 -9.63 -5.92 -19.08
C PHE A 164 -8.49 -6.91 -18.88
N PHE A 165 -8.12 -7.65 -19.92
CA PHE A 165 -7.04 -8.61 -19.85
C PHE A 165 -5.70 -7.94 -19.49
N VAL A 166 -5.39 -6.83 -20.16
CA VAL A 166 -4.18 -6.04 -19.89
C VAL A 166 -4.21 -5.47 -18.47
N PHE A 167 -5.36 -4.97 -18.01
CA PHE A 167 -5.53 -4.51 -16.63
C PHE A 167 -5.28 -5.62 -15.59
N PHE A 168 -5.77 -6.84 -15.84
CA PHE A 168 -5.45 -7.99 -14.98
C PHE A 168 -3.96 -8.34 -15.00
N CYS A 169 -3.27 -8.17 -16.14
CA CYS A 169 -1.82 -8.36 -16.22
C CYS A 169 -1.06 -7.38 -15.31
N ILE A 170 -1.48 -6.11 -15.25
CA ILE A 170 -0.89 -5.09 -14.36
C ILE A 170 -1.02 -5.52 -12.88
N ILE A 171 -2.21 -5.96 -12.48
CA ILE A 171 -2.56 -6.21 -11.07
C ILE A 171 -2.13 -7.60 -10.61
N SER A 172 -1.76 -8.49 -11.53
CA SER A 172 -1.40 -9.90 -11.27
C SER A 172 -0.43 -10.12 -10.09
N PHE A 173 0.61 -9.29 -9.98
CA PHE A 173 1.59 -9.37 -8.89
C PHE A 173 1.21 -8.59 -7.62
N SER A 174 0.18 -7.75 -7.67
CA SER A 174 -0.14 -6.80 -6.59
C SER A 174 -0.46 -7.44 -5.23
N PRO A 175 -1.16 -8.61 -5.12
CA PRO A 175 -1.41 -9.22 -3.82
C PRO A 175 -0.13 -9.71 -3.13
N PHE A 176 0.79 -10.30 -3.90
CA PHE A 176 2.08 -10.78 -3.40
C PHE A 176 2.95 -9.62 -2.93
N ILE A 177 3.01 -8.55 -3.72
CA ILE A 177 3.80 -7.36 -3.41
C ILE A 177 3.22 -6.60 -2.19
N TYR A 178 1.89 -6.50 -2.09
CA TYR A 178 1.22 -5.97 -0.91
C TYR A 178 1.62 -6.73 0.35
N TYR A 179 1.54 -8.07 0.32
CA TYR A 179 1.93 -8.91 1.45
C TYR A 179 3.44 -8.78 1.80
N ALA A 180 4.31 -8.82 0.79
CA ALA A 180 5.74 -8.64 0.96
C ALA A 180 6.09 -7.30 1.64
N SER A 181 5.48 -6.20 1.16
CA SER A 181 5.74 -4.86 1.69
C SER A 181 5.36 -4.71 3.17
N ILE A 182 4.25 -5.32 3.61
CA ILE A 182 3.81 -5.28 5.01
C ILE A 182 4.80 -6.02 5.90
N ASN A 183 5.19 -7.23 5.51
CA ASN A 183 6.08 -8.08 6.31
C ASN A 183 7.49 -7.52 6.39
N VAL A 184 8.05 -7.09 5.26
CA VAL A 184 9.39 -6.47 5.22
C VAL A 184 9.44 -5.22 6.09
N THR A 185 8.42 -4.35 6.00
CA THR A 185 8.34 -3.14 6.84
C THR A 185 8.19 -3.49 8.33
N ARG A 186 7.37 -4.49 8.66
CA ARG A 186 7.15 -4.93 10.05
C ARG A 186 8.42 -5.49 10.67
N GLU A 187 9.12 -6.37 9.98
CA GLU A 187 10.36 -6.98 10.49
C GLU A 187 11.52 -5.99 10.52
N ARG A 188 11.62 -5.12 9.51
CA ARG A 188 12.60 -4.02 9.51
C ARG A 188 12.45 -3.16 10.76
N LYS A 189 11.22 -2.82 11.13
CA LYS A 189 10.95 -1.99 12.31
C LYS A 189 11.24 -2.73 13.62
N ARG A 190 10.81 -4.00 13.75
CA ARG A 190 10.85 -4.72 15.04
C ARG A 190 12.20 -5.39 15.34
N MET A 191 12.88 -5.93 14.32
CA MET A 191 13.97 -6.90 14.53
C MET A 191 15.27 -6.55 13.81
N LYS A 192 15.24 -5.87 12.65
CA LYS A 192 16.46 -5.64 11.85
C LYS A 192 17.58 -4.94 12.64
N GLY A 193 17.25 -3.90 13.42
CA GLY A 193 18.25 -3.18 14.22
C GLY A 193 18.97 -4.09 15.23
N LEU A 194 18.20 -4.95 15.91
CA LEU A 194 18.72 -5.91 16.88
C LEU A 194 19.53 -7.02 16.22
N MET A 195 19.07 -7.56 15.09
CA MET A 195 19.82 -8.58 14.35
C MET A 195 21.14 -8.03 13.80
N THR A 196 21.15 -6.79 13.32
CA THR A 196 22.38 -6.12 12.83
C THR A 196 23.39 -5.98 13.95
N MET A 197 22.92 -5.63 15.15
CA MET A 197 23.77 -5.54 16.34
C MET A 197 24.34 -6.89 16.77
N MET A 198 23.62 -7.98 16.54
CA MET A 198 24.08 -9.35 16.79
C MET A 198 25.01 -9.90 15.69
N GLY A 199 25.38 -9.08 14.69
CA GLY A 199 26.33 -9.45 13.63
C GLY A 199 25.71 -9.69 12.25
N LEU A 200 24.40 -9.46 12.04
CA LEU A 200 23.79 -9.59 10.72
C LEU A 200 24.24 -8.46 9.78
N GLN A 201 24.75 -8.82 8.61
CA GLN A 201 25.05 -7.83 7.57
C GLN A 201 23.78 -7.24 6.95
N ASN A 202 23.77 -5.93 6.72
CA ASN A 202 22.63 -5.21 6.13
C ASN A 202 22.22 -5.73 4.74
N SER A 203 23.19 -6.18 3.92
CA SER A 203 22.96 -6.76 2.60
C SER A 203 22.24 -8.11 2.67
N ALA A 204 22.59 -8.95 3.64
CA ALA A 204 22.01 -10.27 3.82
C ALA A 204 20.49 -10.18 4.09
N PHE A 205 20.05 -9.18 4.86
CA PHE A 205 18.63 -8.94 5.10
C PHE A 205 17.85 -8.71 3.79
N TRP A 206 18.29 -7.76 2.95
CA TRP A 206 17.60 -7.43 1.70
C TRP A 206 17.70 -8.54 0.66
N LEU A 207 18.87 -9.19 0.56
CA LEU A 207 19.06 -10.31 -0.37
C LEU A 207 18.21 -11.53 0.01
N SER A 208 18.07 -11.84 1.29
CA SER A 208 17.22 -12.96 1.74
C SER A 208 15.76 -12.75 1.32
N TRP A 209 15.22 -11.56 1.58
CA TRP A 209 13.86 -11.21 1.16
C TRP A 209 13.72 -11.14 -0.36
N GLY A 210 14.72 -10.56 -1.04
CA GLY A 210 14.75 -10.42 -2.49
C GLY A 210 14.76 -11.76 -3.21
N LEU A 211 15.60 -12.70 -2.78
CA LEU A 211 15.74 -14.04 -3.39
C LEU A 211 14.48 -14.89 -3.18
N LEU A 212 13.90 -14.87 -1.98
CA LEU A 212 12.68 -15.62 -1.67
C LEU A 212 11.52 -15.16 -2.57
N TYR A 213 11.29 -13.86 -2.67
CA TYR A 213 10.21 -13.33 -3.51
C TYR A 213 10.54 -13.39 -5.01
N ALA A 214 11.82 -13.28 -5.41
CA ALA A 214 12.23 -13.51 -6.79
C ALA A 214 11.88 -14.92 -7.26
N GLY A 215 12.02 -15.94 -6.39
CA GLY A 215 11.59 -17.31 -6.68
C GLY A 215 10.08 -17.41 -6.93
N PHE A 216 9.25 -16.78 -6.09
CA PHE A 216 7.80 -16.72 -6.32
C PHE A 216 7.42 -15.98 -7.61
N ILE A 217 8.12 -14.89 -7.92
CA ILE A 217 7.90 -14.12 -9.15
C ILE A 217 8.30 -14.92 -10.38
N PHE A 218 9.39 -15.66 -10.33
CA PHE A 218 9.80 -16.54 -11.42
C PHE A 218 8.71 -17.56 -11.75
N ILE A 219 8.16 -18.24 -10.73
CA ILE A 219 7.10 -19.25 -10.91
C ILE A 219 5.83 -18.59 -11.48
N THR A 220 5.39 -17.48 -10.92
CA THR A 220 4.17 -16.79 -11.36
C THR A 220 4.31 -16.17 -12.76
N ALA A 221 5.46 -15.57 -13.09
CA ALA A 221 5.76 -15.07 -14.43
C ALA A 221 5.78 -16.19 -15.48
N PHE A 222 6.29 -17.38 -15.13
CA PHE A 222 6.27 -18.55 -16.01
C PHE A 222 4.83 -18.98 -16.33
N PHE A 223 3.97 -19.12 -15.32
CA PHE A 223 2.57 -19.48 -15.52
C PHE A 223 1.77 -18.41 -16.26
N LEU A 224 2.01 -17.13 -16.00
CA LEU A 224 1.37 -16.01 -16.73
C LEU A 224 1.77 -16.03 -18.20
N ALA A 225 3.07 -16.15 -18.52
CA ALA A 225 3.54 -16.23 -19.89
C ALA A 225 3.00 -17.48 -20.62
N LEU A 226 2.92 -18.62 -19.92
CA LEU A 226 2.34 -19.85 -20.46
C LEU A 226 0.85 -19.67 -20.77
N THR A 227 0.11 -19.01 -19.89
CA THR A 227 -1.32 -18.74 -20.06
C THR A 227 -1.55 -17.82 -21.28
N ILE A 228 -0.80 -16.73 -21.38
CA ILE A 228 -0.87 -15.80 -22.53
C ILE A 228 -0.62 -16.53 -23.85
N LYS A 229 0.36 -17.43 -23.90
CA LYS A 229 0.67 -18.21 -25.10
C LYS A 229 -0.36 -19.30 -25.39
N SER A 230 -0.87 -19.97 -24.35
CA SER A 230 -1.84 -21.06 -24.50
C SER A 230 -3.21 -20.55 -24.96
N VAL A 231 -3.63 -19.38 -24.46
CA VAL A 231 -4.86 -18.70 -24.88
C VAL A 231 -4.72 -18.07 -26.28
N GLN A 232 -3.53 -18.14 -26.89
CA GLN A 232 -3.21 -17.50 -28.17
C GLN A 232 -3.50 -15.99 -28.16
N PHE A 233 -3.36 -15.34 -27.00
CA PHE A 233 -3.59 -13.90 -26.87
C PHE A 233 -2.51 -13.09 -27.61
N VAL A 234 -1.27 -13.60 -27.59
CA VAL A 234 -0.14 -13.09 -28.38
C VAL A 234 0.45 -14.28 -29.13
N ILE A 235 0.37 -14.29 -30.46
CA ILE A 235 0.73 -15.47 -31.29
C ILE A 235 2.16 -15.34 -31.82
N LEU A 236 2.55 -14.15 -32.30
CA LEU A 236 3.73 -14.02 -33.14
C LEU A 236 5.04 -13.95 -32.35
N THR A 237 5.01 -13.30 -31.19
CA THR A 237 6.21 -13.15 -30.36
C THR A 237 6.65 -14.47 -29.70
N GLY A 238 7.94 -14.61 -29.39
CA GLY A 238 8.42 -15.79 -28.67
C GLY A 238 7.96 -15.81 -27.20
N PHE A 239 7.69 -17.01 -26.65
CA PHE A 239 7.40 -17.20 -25.21
C PHE A 239 8.44 -16.51 -24.31
N THR A 240 9.72 -16.59 -24.69
CA THR A 240 10.84 -16.02 -23.92
C THR A 240 10.72 -14.51 -23.73
N VAL A 241 10.27 -13.77 -24.74
CA VAL A 241 10.15 -12.31 -24.66
C VAL A 241 9.05 -11.92 -23.67
N VAL A 242 7.89 -12.59 -23.76
CA VAL A 242 6.78 -12.41 -22.81
C VAL A 242 7.23 -12.77 -21.40
N PHE A 243 7.89 -13.91 -21.23
CA PHE A 243 8.39 -14.35 -19.93
C PHE A 243 9.38 -13.35 -19.30
N ILE A 244 10.33 -12.82 -20.07
CA ILE A 244 11.30 -11.83 -19.58
C ILE A 244 10.59 -10.54 -19.15
N LEU A 245 9.60 -10.07 -19.91
CA LEU A 245 8.84 -8.87 -19.58
C LEU A 245 8.12 -9.00 -18.22
N PHE A 246 7.40 -10.12 -17.99
CA PHE A 246 6.73 -10.38 -16.71
C PHE A 246 7.72 -10.58 -15.56
N LEU A 247 8.84 -11.26 -15.81
CA LEU A 247 9.88 -11.48 -14.80
C LEU A 247 10.52 -10.16 -14.33
N LEU A 248 10.93 -9.30 -15.27
CA LEU A 248 11.51 -7.99 -14.97
C LEU A 248 10.52 -7.07 -14.27
N TYR A 249 9.25 -7.07 -14.73
CA TYR A 249 8.19 -6.32 -14.06
C TYR A 249 8.02 -6.75 -12.60
N GLY A 250 7.88 -8.04 -12.33
CA GLY A 250 7.74 -8.53 -10.96
C GLY A 250 8.95 -8.18 -10.08
N LEU A 251 10.18 -8.37 -10.57
CA LEU A 251 11.40 -8.01 -9.84
C LEU A 251 11.48 -6.51 -9.54
N SER A 252 11.05 -5.66 -10.48
CA SER A 252 10.98 -4.20 -10.28
C SER A 252 9.99 -3.82 -9.18
N LEU A 253 8.86 -4.53 -9.08
CA LEU A 253 7.86 -4.29 -8.03
C LEU A 253 8.37 -4.69 -6.63
N ILE A 254 9.20 -5.74 -6.53
CA ILE A 254 9.88 -6.07 -5.26
C ILE A 254 10.81 -4.92 -4.85
N ALA A 255 11.61 -4.43 -5.79
CA ALA A 255 12.53 -3.32 -5.51
C ALA A 255 11.78 -2.03 -5.13
N LEU A 256 10.64 -1.74 -5.78
CA LEU A 256 9.74 -0.65 -5.41
C LEU A 256 9.16 -0.86 -4.00
N ALA A 257 8.74 -2.08 -3.65
CA ALA A 257 8.25 -2.39 -2.31
C ALA A 257 9.33 -2.19 -1.23
N PHE A 258 10.58 -2.55 -1.51
CA PHE A 258 11.71 -2.30 -0.63
C PHE A 258 11.96 -0.80 -0.44
N LEU A 259 11.95 -0.01 -1.52
CA LEU A 259 12.04 1.45 -1.45
C LEU A 259 10.93 2.04 -0.57
N MET A 260 9.68 1.65 -0.80
CA MET A 260 8.54 2.16 -0.02
C MET A 260 8.60 1.74 1.45
N SER A 261 9.10 0.53 1.77
CA SER A 261 9.30 0.07 3.15
C SER A 261 10.35 0.87 3.93
N VAL A 262 11.24 1.58 3.21
CA VAL A 262 12.23 2.48 3.81
C VAL A 262 11.64 3.87 4.04
N LEU A 263 10.85 4.38 3.09
CA LEU A 263 10.24 5.71 3.13
C LEU A 263 9.09 5.81 4.15
N ILE A 264 8.31 4.74 4.32
CA ILE A 264 7.10 4.73 5.15
C ILE A 264 7.33 3.95 6.45
N LYS A 265 7.01 4.57 7.59
CA LYS A 265 7.19 3.96 8.93
C LYS A 265 6.08 2.97 9.32
N ASN A 266 4.90 3.10 8.72
CA ASN A 266 3.74 2.26 9.04
C ASN A 266 3.61 1.13 8.01
N SER A 267 3.62 -0.13 8.47
CA SER A 267 3.64 -1.31 7.60
C SER A 267 2.37 -1.44 6.76
N PHE A 268 1.19 -1.19 7.34
CA PHE A 268 -0.08 -1.25 6.58
C PHE A 268 -0.15 -0.17 5.50
N LEU A 269 0.25 1.07 5.85
CA LEU A 269 0.26 2.18 4.90
C LEU A 269 1.23 1.92 3.73
N THR A 270 2.36 1.24 4.01
CA THR A 270 3.33 0.89 2.96
C THR A 270 2.70 0.01 1.89
N GLY A 271 2.00 -1.07 2.30
CA GLY A 271 1.33 -1.95 1.34
C GLY A 271 0.23 -1.26 0.57
N LEU A 272 -0.61 -0.45 1.24
CA LEU A 272 -1.66 0.31 0.57
C LEU A 272 -1.10 1.27 -0.48
N VAL A 273 -0.04 2.02 -0.15
CA VAL A 273 0.56 2.97 -1.08
C VAL A 273 1.20 2.26 -2.27
N VAL A 274 1.90 1.14 -2.04
CA VAL A 274 2.46 0.35 -3.15
C VAL A 274 1.35 -0.16 -4.07
N PHE A 275 0.26 -0.70 -3.52
CA PHE A 275 -0.90 -1.14 -4.30
C PHE A 275 -1.50 0.02 -5.13
N LEU A 276 -1.78 1.17 -4.50
CA LEU A 276 -2.33 2.33 -5.20
C LEU A 276 -1.40 2.86 -6.29
N LEU A 277 -0.09 2.92 -6.03
CA LEU A 277 0.91 3.31 -7.04
C LEU A 277 0.91 2.35 -8.23
N THR A 278 0.83 1.03 -7.99
CA THR A 278 0.78 0.04 -9.09
C THR A 278 -0.46 0.22 -9.97
N VAL A 279 -1.63 0.41 -9.36
CA VAL A 279 -2.88 0.59 -10.11
C VAL A 279 -2.91 1.93 -10.84
N PHE A 280 -2.52 3.02 -10.18
CA PHE A 280 -2.57 4.37 -10.77
C PHE A 280 -1.59 4.56 -11.92
N TRP A 281 -0.33 4.17 -11.76
CA TRP A 281 0.67 4.31 -12.81
C TRP A 281 0.51 3.28 -13.92
N GLY A 282 0.02 2.08 -13.59
CA GLY A 282 -0.36 1.08 -14.58
C GLY A 282 -1.56 1.55 -15.42
N SER A 283 -2.61 2.10 -14.80
CA SER A 283 -3.76 2.60 -15.54
C SER A 283 -3.43 3.81 -16.43
N LEU A 284 -2.51 4.68 -16.00
CA LEU A 284 -1.99 5.75 -16.85
C LEU A 284 -1.33 5.20 -18.13
N GLY A 285 -0.79 3.97 -18.09
CA GLY A 285 -0.23 3.26 -19.23
C GLY A 285 -1.21 2.96 -20.36
N PHE A 286 -2.53 2.94 -20.11
CA PHE A 286 -3.52 2.84 -21.19
C PHE A 286 -3.46 4.03 -22.15
N MET A 287 -3.01 5.19 -21.69
CA MET A 287 -2.82 6.36 -22.55
C MET A 287 -1.74 6.13 -23.61
N ALA A 288 -0.71 5.34 -23.27
CA ALA A 288 0.34 4.92 -24.20
C ALA A 288 -0.16 3.82 -25.15
N LEU A 289 -1.06 2.93 -24.70
CA LEU A 289 -1.74 1.97 -25.58
C LEU A 289 -2.43 2.75 -26.71
N TYR A 290 -3.32 3.69 -26.38
CA TYR A 290 -4.09 4.51 -27.33
C TYR A 290 -3.29 5.59 -28.10
N ARG A 291 -1.95 5.61 -28.06
CA ARG A 291 -1.08 6.60 -28.74
C ARG A 291 -1.45 8.07 -28.49
N GLN A 292 -1.94 8.41 -27.29
CA GLN A 292 -2.32 9.79 -26.95
C GLN A 292 -1.15 10.61 -26.36
N LEU A 293 0.01 9.98 -26.13
CA LEU A 293 1.19 10.62 -25.53
C LEU A 293 2.30 10.82 -26.57
N PRO A 294 3.06 11.94 -26.48
CA PRO A 294 4.28 12.09 -27.26
C PRO A 294 5.39 11.15 -26.72
N ALA A 295 6.20 10.60 -27.63
CA ALA A 295 7.24 9.61 -27.30
C ALA A 295 8.19 10.04 -26.15
N SER A 296 8.55 11.33 -26.05
CA SER A 296 9.41 11.83 -24.97
C SER A 296 8.78 11.64 -23.58
N LEU A 297 7.47 11.80 -23.46
CA LEU A 297 6.75 11.68 -22.19
C LEU A 297 6.63 10.20 -21.77
N GLU A 298 6.45 9.29 -22.73
CA GLU A 298 6.44 7.84 -22.50
C GLU A 298 7.74 7.37 -21.85
N TRP A 299 8.90 7.79 -22.36
CA TRP A 299 10.20 7.41 -21.79
C TRP A 299 10.42 7.99 -20.40
N THR A 300 9.94 9.21 -20.11
CA THR A 300 10.04 9.78 -18.75
C THR A 300 9.12 9.09 -17.74
N LEU A 301 7.90 8.71 -18.15
CA LEU A 301 6.99 7.96 -17.29
C LEU A 301 7.44 6.52 -17.09
N SER A 302 8.30 5.99 -17.98
CA SER A 302 8.86 4.65 -17.86
C SER A 302 9.86 4.48 -16.71
N PHE A 303 10.24 5.53 -15.98
CA PHE A 303 10.91 5.37 -14.67
C PHE A 303 9.98 4.82 -13.59
N LEU A 304 8.67 4.74 -13.88
CA LEU A 304 7.67 4.11 -13.03
C LEU A 304 7.34 2.73 -13.62
N SER A 305 7.88 1.69 -12.99
CA SER A 305 7.80 0.33 -13.52
C SER A 305 6.41 -0.20 -13.93
N PRO A 306 5.27 0.14 -13.27
CA PRO A 306 3.95 -0.26 -13.75
C PRO A 306 3.58 0.37 -15.11
N PHE A 307 4.02 1.62 -15.35
CA PHE A 307 3.85 2.28 -16.64
C PHE A 307 4.76 1.66 -17.71
N ALA A 308 6.03 1.40 -17.39
CA ALA A 308 6.98 0.77 -18.32
C ALA A 308 6.52 -0.64 -18.76
N PHE A 309 5.97 -1.43 -17.83
CA PHE A 309 5.38 -2.73 -18.14
C PHE A 309 4.20 -2.58 -19.10
N MET A 310 3.32 -1.60 -18.88
CA MET A 310 2.19 -1.31 -19.76
C MET A 310 2.62 -0.86 -21.16
N LEU A 311 3.66 -0.03 -21.25
CA LEU A 311 4.26 0.35 -22.52
C LEU A 311 4.81 -0.88 -23.26
N GLY A 312 5.49 -1.79 -22.55
CA GLY A 312 5.97 -3.06 -23.11
C GLY A 312 4.83 -3.99 -23.59
N MET A 313 3.73 -4.08 -22.85
CA MET A 313 2.53 -4.82 -23.25
C MET A 313 1.83 -4.18 -24.44
N ALA A 314 1.73 -2.84 -24.48
CA ALA A 314 1.16 -2.11 -25.61
C ALA A 314 1.99 -2.36 -26.89
N GLN A 315 3.31 -2.26 -26.80
CA GLN A 315 4.22 -2.57 -27.92
C GLN A 315 4.09 -4.03 -28.39
N LEU A 316 3.95 -4.97 -27.46
CA LEU A 316 3.73 -6.38 -27.77
C LEU A 316 2.44 -6.61 -28.58
N LEU A 317 1.36 -5.92 -28.18
CA LEU A 317 0.07 -5.96 -28.88
C LEU A 317 0.12 -5.27 -30.24
N HIS A 318 0.77 -4.11 -30.32
CA HIS A 318 0.98 -3.36 -31.58
C HIS A 318 1.76 -4.19 -32.59
N VAL A 319 2.84 -4.87 -32.18
CA VAL A 319 3.64 -5.72 -33.07
C VAL A 319 2.84 -6.91 -33.62
N ASP A 320 2.02 -7.55 -32.78
CA ASP A 320 1.16 -8.66 -33.22
C ASP A 320 0.02 -8.17 -34.15
N TYR A 321 -0.45 -6.94 -34.02
CA TYR A 321 -1.45 -6.32 -34.90
C TYR A 321 -0.85 -5.85 -36.24
N ASP A 322 0.27 -5.12 -36.18
CA ASP A 322 0.91 -4.46 -37.33
C ASP A 322 1.62 -5.44 -38.27
N LEU A 323 2.17 -6.56 -37.80
CA LEU A 323 2.83 -7.56 -38.68
C LEU A 323 1.86 -8.35 -39.57
N ASN A 324 0.55 -8.15 -39.40
CA ASN A 324 -0.45 -8.52 -40.40
C ASN A 324 -0.66 -7.45 -41.49
N SER A 325 0.13 -6.35 -41.49
CA SER A 325 0.19 -5.37 -42.58
C SER A 325 1.44 -5.65 -43.42
N ASN A 326 1.25 -5.77 -44.74
CA ASN A 326 2.30 -6.18 -45.67
C ASN A 326 3.09 -4.99 -46.25
N ALA A 327 2.97 -3.79 -45.68
CA ALA A 327 3.95 -2.75 -45.95
C ALA A 327 5.27 -3.18 -45.31
N PHE A 328 6.34 -3.23 -46.11
CA PHE A 328 7.67 -3.70 -45.71
C PHE A 328 7.98 -3.35 -44.25
N PRO A 329 8.10 -4.35 -43.35
CA PRO A 329 8.20 -4.03 -41.95
C PRO A 329 9.57 -3.40 -41.73
N ASN A 330 9.58 -2.17 -41.22
CA ASN A 330 10.67 -1.68 -40.38
C ASN A 330 10.71 -2.50 -39.06
N SER A 331 10.76 -3.84 -39.17
CA SER A 331 10.81 -4.81 -38.08
C SER A 331 11.97 -4.55 -37.11
N SER A 332 13.01 -3.85 -37.58
CA SER A 332 14.13 -3.43 -36.76
C SER A 332 13.78 -2.35 -35.73
N ASN A 333 12.77 -1.50 -35.97
CA ASN A 333 12.44 -0.42 -35.04
C ASN A 333 11.57 -0.93 -33.87
N ASN A 334 10.50 -1.68 -34.16
CA ASN A 334 9.60 -2.18 -33.12
C ASN A 334 10.27 -3.22 -32.20
N SER A 335 11.21 -4.03 -32.74
CA SER A 335 12.00 -4.95 -31.93
C SER A 335 12.99 -4.23 -31.01
N ARG A 336 13.56 -3.10 -31.43
CA ARG A 336 14.41 -2.25 -30.58
C ARG A 336 13.62 -1.61 -29.44
N GLU A 337 12.37 -1.24 -29.67
CA GLU A 337 11.49 -0.65 -28.66
C GLU A 337 11.16 -1.63 -27.52
N ILE A 338 10.82 -2.88 -27.84
CA ILE A 338 10.59 -3.94 -26.82
C ILE A 338 11.87 -4.25 -26.02
N ILE A 339 13.03 -4.22 -26.67
CA ILE A 339 14.31 -4.41 -25.97
C ILE A 339 14.58 -3.21 -25.05
N ALA A 340 14.31 -1.98 -25.51
CA ALA A 340 14.49 -0.77 -24.73
C ALA A 340 13.57 -0.71 -23.50
N THR A 341 12.30 -1.14 -23.61
CA THR A 341 11.40 -1.22 -22.45
C THR A 341 11.84 -2.26 -21.42
N ASN A 342 12.34 -3.42 -21.86
CA ASN A 342 12.95 -4.40 -20.97
C ASN A 342 14.22 -3.87 -20.27
N LEU A 343 15.07 -3.15 -20.99
CA LEU A 343 16.25 -2.50 -20.40
C LEU A 343 15.86 -1.42 -19.38
N MET A 344 14.77 -0.69 -19.63
CA MET A 344 14.24 0.30 -18.70
C MET A 344 13.74 -0.36 -17.41
N LEU A 345 12.98 -1.46 -17.50
CA LEU A 345 12.56 -2.23 -16.33
C LEU A 345 13.75 -2.80 -15.55
N ALA A 346 14.80 -3.26 -16.24
CA ALA A 346 16.04 -3.68 -15.59
C ALA A 346 16.73 -2.50 -14.88
N PHE A 347 16.77 -1.32 -15.50
CA PHE A 347 17.31 -0.10 -14.88
C PHE A 347 16.53 0.29 -13.63
N ASP A 348 15.20 0.24 -13.66
CA ASP A 348 14.33 0.52 -12.50
C ASP A 348 14.64 -0.38 -11.31
N ILE A 349 14.93 -1.67 -11.54
CA ILE A 349 15.36 -2.59 -10.46
C ILE A 349 16.60 -2.05 -9.75
N PHE A 350 17.64 -1.70 -10.51
CA PHE A 350 18.88 -1.18 -9.93
C PHE A 350 18.67 0.19 -9.28
N LEU A 351 17.89 1.06 -9.90
CA LEU A 351 17.56 2.39 -9.39
C LEU A 351 16.85 2.28 -8.04
N TYR A 352 15.79 1.48 -7.95
CA TYR A 352 15.03 1.31 -6.71
C TYR A 352 15.89 0.68 -5.61
N LEU A 353 16.68 -0.36 -5.90
CA LEU A 353 17.59 -0.97 -4.92
C LEU A 353 18.65 0.03 -4.44
N ALA A 354 19.24 0.81 -5.34
CA ALA A 354 20.20 1.86 -4.98
C ALA A 354 19.56 2.93 -4.10
N LEU A 355 18.35 3.37 -4.44
CA LEU A 355 17.56 4.31 -3.63
C LEU A 355 17.19 3.70 -2.27
N THR A 356 16.84 2.41 -2.18
CA THR A 356 16.59 1.73 -0.89
C THR A 356 17.81 1.80 0.02
N ILE A 357 18.99 1.45 -0.50
CA ILE A 357 20.25 1.48 0.27
C ILE A 357 20.62 2.92 0.65
N TYR A 358 20.40 3.88 -0.25
CA TYR A 358 20.67 5.30 -0.04
C TYR A 358 19.76 5.90 1.05
N PHE A 359 18.45 5.75 0.91
CA PHE A 359 17.47 6.27 1.87
C PHE A 359 17.58 5.59 3.24
N GLU A 360 17.96 4.32 3.29
CA GLU A 360 18.19 3.63 4.56
C GLU A 360 19.33 4.26 5.38
N LYS A 361 20.37 4.78 4.72
CA LYS A 361 21.47 5.47 5.40
C LYS A 361 21.14 6.91 5.82
N ILE A 362 20.17 7.54 5.15
CA ILE A 362 19.84 8.96 5.33
C ILE A 362 18.66 9.18 6.26
N LEU A 363 17.65 8.32 6.18
CA LEU A 363 16.46 8.42 7.01
C LEU A 363 16.78 7.93 8.42
N PRO A 364 16.36 8.67 9.46
CA PRO A 364 16.62 8.28 10.83
C PRO A 364 15.83 7.01 11.18
N ASN A 365 16.55 5.93 11.49
CA ASN A 365 15.98 4.79 12.21
C ASN A 365 15.59 5.22 13.64
N GLU A 366 14.80 4.41 14.35
CA GLU A 366 14.34 4.71 15.72
C GLU A 366 15.47 5.06 16.70
N TYR A 367 16.69 4.56 16.45
CA TYR A 367 17.90 4.80 17.25
C TYR A 367 18.78 5.98 16.79
N GLY A 368 18.33 6.77 15.80
CA GLY A 368 18.91 8.08 15.47
C GLY A 368 20.23 8.07 14.68
N HIS A 369 20.61 6.96 14.07
CA HIS A 369 21.71 6.94 13.08
C HIS A 369 21.29 7.73 11.84
N ARG A 370 22.05 8.78 11.48
CA ARG A 370 21.85 9.56 10.25
C ARG A 370 23.19 9.88 9.62
N ASN A 371 23.42 9.36 8.42
CA ASN A 371 24.54 9.81 7.60
C ASN A 371 24.17 11.12 6.89
N SER A 372 25.18 11.97 6.63
CA SER A 372 25.00 13.16 5.81
C SER A 372 24.52 12.77 4.40
N PRO A 373 23.57 13.48 3.76
CA PRO A 373 23.05 13.11 2.45
C PRO A 373 24.12 13.01 1.36
N LEU A 374 25.24 13.73 1.49
CA LEU A 374 26.38 13.69 0.57
C LEU A 374 27.53 12.79 1.08
N PHE A 375 27.24 11.75 1.88
CA PHE A 375 28.28 10.88 2.45
C PHE A 375 29.16 10.22 1.38
N PHE A 376 28.60 9.93 0.20
CA PHE A 376 29.31 9.30 -0.92
C PHE A 376 30.33 10.24 -1.60
N LEU A 377 30.30 11.54 -1.34
CA LEU A 377 31.32 12.48 -1.82
C LEU A 377 32.47 12.65 -0.83
N LYS A 378 32.35 12.10 0.39
CA LYS A 378 33.43 12.13 1.37
C LYS A 378 34.47 11.05 1.05
N THR A 379 35.72 11.46 0.90
CA THR A 379 36.87 10.56 0.70
C THR A 379 37.01 9.51 1.81
N SER A 380 36.52 9.80 3.02
CA SER A 380 36.47 8.86 4.15
C SER A 380 35.53 7.67 3.94
N PHE A 381 34.57 7.74 3.01
CA PHE A 381 33.67 6.62 2.70
C PHE A 381 34.28 5.63 1.71
N TRP A 382 35.11 6.11 0.78
CA TRP A 382 35.73 5.29 -0.27
C TRP A 382 37.15 4.83 0.07
N SER A 383 37.88 5.58 0.90
CA SER A 383 39.25 5.22 1.30
C SER A 383 39.23 4.28 2.51
N ARG A 384 39.56 3.02 2.25
CA ARG A 384 39.88 2.00 3.26
C ARG A 384 41.32 2.18 3.76
N GLN A 385 41.72 3.41 4.11
CA GLN A 385 43.03 3.62 4.72
C GLN A 385 42.92 3.40 6.22
N ARG A 386 43.32 2.21 6.66
CA ARG A 386 43.97 2.06 7.97
C ARG A 386 45.13 3.05 7.97
N LYS A 387 45.04 4.12 8.76
CA LYS A 387 46.26 4.81 9.13
C LYS A 387 47.09 3.81 9.94
N PRO A 388 48.32 3.49 9.53
CA PRO A 388 49.22 2.72 10.37
C PRO A 388 49.48 3.53 11.64
N ASP A 389 49.58 2.82 12.76
CA ASP A 389 49.89 3.33 14.08
C ASP A 389 51.11 4.28 14.03
N GLU A 390 50.85 5.57 14.19
CA GLU A 390 51.82 6.46 14.81
C GLU A 390 51.40 6.56 16.26
N VAL A 391 52.20 5.91 17.10
CA VAL A 391 52.23 6.06 18.55
C VAL A 391 52.44 7.53 18.86
N ALA A 392 51.35 8.30 18.89
CA ALA A 392 51.31 9.63 19.46
C ALA A 392 50.98 9.49 20.95
N PHE A 393 52.00 9.08 21.72
CA PHE A 393 52.17 9.64 23.06
C PHE A 393 52.42 11.13 22.87
N GLU A 394 51.38 11.96 22.93
CA GLU A 394 51.48 13.42 23.11
C GLU A 394 50.07 14.00 23.27
N ASP A 395 49.51 13.83 24.46
CA ASP A 395 49.43 14.88 25.48
C ASP A 395 48.45 14.39 26.55
N GLU A 396 49.02 13.73 27.55
CA GLU A 396 48.48 13.65 28.89
C GLU A 396 48.30 15.08 29.43
N MET A 397 47.23 15.75 29.04
CA MET A 397 46.50 16.51 30.04
C MET A 397 45.59 15.51 30.73
N ASP A 398 46.15 14.88 31.77
CA ASP A 398 45.40 14.37 32.90
C ASP A 398 44.35 15.41 33.30
N VAL A 399 43.17 15.33 32.69
CA VAL A 399 41.95 15.67 33.38
C VAL A 399 41.78 14.54 34.37
N ASN A 400 42.57 14.63 35.46
CA ASN A 400 42.19 14.04 36.73
C ASN A 400 40.68 14.21 36.82
N PRO A 401 39.87 13.15 36.98
CA PRO A 401 38.50 13.35 37.37
C PRO A 401 38.63 14.23 38.60
N SER A 402 38.21 15.50 38.49
CA SER A 402 38.33 16.50 39.55
C SER A 402 38.07 15.76 40.84
N SER A 403 38.95 15.89 41.83
CA SER A 403 38.92 15.24 43.15
C SER A 403 37.63 15.58 43.90
N ASN A 404 36.52 15.14 43.32
CA ASN A 404 35.19 15.16 43.84
C ASN A 404 35.18 13.92 44.68
N ASP A 405 35.01 14.10 45.99
CA ASP A 405 34.82 13.02 46.96
C ASP A 405 33.76 11.98 46.52
N SER A 406 32.94 12.27 45.50
CA SER A 406 31.80 11.46 45.02
C SER A 406 32.19 10.22 44.21
N PHE A 407 33.46 10.06 43.87
CA PHE A 407 33.96 8.91 43.12
C PHE A 407 34.98 8.14 43.95
N GLU A 408 34.74 6.84 44.13
CA GLU A 408 35.73 5.96 44.77
C GLU A 408 36.94 5.78 43.82
N PRO A 409 38.17 6.01 44.31
CA PRO A 409 39.36 5.76 43.53
C PRO A 409 39.44 4.28 43.13
N VAL A 410 39.98 4.02 41.96
CA VAL A 410 40.11 2.67 41.42
C VAL A 410 41.30 1.98 42.10
N SER A 411 41.16 0.70 42.46
CA SER A 411 42.27 -0.04 43.07
C SER A 411 43.38 -0.29 42.03
N PRO A 412 44.65 -0.36 42.46
CA PRO A 412 45.78 -0.44 41.54
C PRO A 412 45.77 -1.69 40.65
N GLU A 413 45.03 -2.73 41.05
CA GLU A 413 44.85 -3.99 40.30
C GLU A 413 44.10 -3.84 38.97
N PHE A 414 43.35 -2.75 38.78
CA PHE A 414 42.57 -2.49 37.57
C PHE A 414 43.20 -1.47 36.62
N HIS A 415 44.34 -0.87 36.98
CA HIS A 415 45.07 0.00 36.04
C HIS A 415 45.56 -0.80 34.84
N GLY A 416 45.25 -0.33 33.63
CA GLY A 416 45.57 -1.01 32.37
C GLY A 416 44.58 -2.10 31.97
N LYS A 417 43.51 -2.32 32.74
CA LYS A 417 42.40 -3.24 32.40
C LYS A 417 41.13 -2.47 31.97
N GLU A 418 41.27 -1.25 31.46
CA GLU A 418 40.12 -0.45 31.00
C GLU A 418 39.58 -1.01 29.68
N ALA A 419 38.49 -1.77 29.75
CA ALA A 419 37.87 -2.36 28.57
C ALA A 419 36.93 -1.39 27.83
N ILE A 420 36.23 -0.50 28.55
CA ILE A 420 35.34 0.50 27.92
C ILE A 420 35.67 1.86 28.50
N ARG A 421 36.10 2.81 27.66
CA ARG A 421 36.39 4.20 28.05
C ARG A 421 35.36 5.14 27.46
N ILE A 422 34.69 5.90 28.32
CA ILE A 422 33.65 6.87 27.94
C ILE A 422 34.19 8.27 28.22
N ARG A 423 34.32 9.10 27.18
CA ARG A 423 34.89 10.45 27.26
C ARG A 423 33.91 11.50 26.70
N ASN A 424 33.39 12.35 27.58
CA ASN A 424 32.52 13.50 27.30
C ASN A 424 31.30 13.16 26.42
N VAL A 425 30.64 12.03 26.69
CA VAL A 425 29.52 11.55 25.88
C VAL A 425 28.24 12.32 26.20
N THR A 426 27.67 12.95 25.17
CA THR A 426 26.40 13.68 25.23
C THR A 426 25.44 13.16 24.16
N LYS A 427 24.16 12.98 24.51
CA LYS A 427 23.13 12.48 23.59
C LYS A 427 21.86 13.32 23.69
N GLU A 428 21.47 13.86 22.54
CA GLU A 428 20.29 14.70 22.39
C GLU A 428 19.29 14.06 21.42
N TYR A 429 18.02 13.97 21.81
CA TYR A 429 16.93 13.57 20.94
C TYR A 429 16.11 14.79 20.54
N LYS A 430 15.86 14.94 19.23
CA LYS A 430 15.04 16.03 18.67
C LYS A 430 13.56 15.64 18.73
N GLY A 431 12.88 16.00 19.82
CA GLY A 431 11.41 15.96 19.91
C GLY A 431 10.78 17.23 19.34
N LYS A 432 9.49 17.18 19.02
CA LYS A 432 8.64 18.38 18.90
C LYS A 432 7.73 18.41 20.14
N PRO A 433 7.66 19.49 20.93
CA PRO A 433 8.24 20.81 20.70
C PRO A 433 9.71 20.99 21.18
N ASP A 434 10.19 20.17 22.12
CA ASP A 434 11.48 20.42 22.79
C ASP A 434 12.58 19.37 22.51
N LYS A 435 13.83 19.83 22.59
CA LYS A 435 15.02 18.96 22.57
C LYS A 435 15.17 18.31 23.94
N ILE A 436 15.27 16.99 23.98
CA ILE A 436 15.50 16.24 25.22
C ILE A 436 16.95 15.79 25.25
N GLU A 437 17.73 16.35 26.17
CA GLU A 437 19.08 15.91 26.47
C GLU A 437 19.03 14.67 27.35
N ALA A 438 19.24 13.49 26.76
CA ALA A 438 19.17 12.22 27.48
C ALA A 438 20.45 11.91 28.28
N LEU A 439 21.62 12.34 27.79
CA LEU A 439 22.92 12.17 28.44
C LEU A 439 23.74 13.46 28.31
N LYS A 440 24.46 13.84 29.37
CA LYS A 440 25.21 15.11 29.46
C LYS A 440 26.63 14.85 29.98
N ASP A 441 27.61 15.00 29.08
CA ASP A 441 29.05 14.97 29.32
C ASP A 441 29.51 13.83 30.24
N LEU A 442 29.11 12.60 29.92
CA LEU A 442 29.50 11.43 30.70
C LEU A 442 30.98 11.11 30.53
N VAL A 443 31.67 10.90 31.65
CA VAL A 443 33.07 10.48 31.74
C VAL A 443 33.21 9.40 32.81
N PHE A 444 33.50 8.17 32.41
CA PHE A 444 33.91 7.09 33.32
C PHE A 444 34.43 5.89 32.51
N ASP A 445 35.17 5.00 33.18
CA ASP A 445 35.77 3.81 32.59
C ASP A 445 35.22 2.53 33.24
N ILE A 446 35.14 1.45 32.46
CA ILE A 446 34.68 0.11 32.89
C ILE A 446 35.82 -0.88 32.66
N TYR A 447 35.99 -1.79 33.62
CA TYR A 447 37.16 -2.64 33.74
C TYR A 447 36.82 -4.12 33.46
N GLU A 448 37.80 -4.85 32.93
CA GLU A 448 37.75 -6.31 32.81
C GLU A 448 37.87 -6.97 34.19
N GLY A 449 37.18 -8.09 34.40
CA GLY A 449 37.18 -8.77 35.69
C GLY A 449 36.23 -8.14 36.73
N GLN A 450 35.40 -7.18 36.33
CA GLN A 450 34.55 -6.40 37.22
C GLN A 450 33.09 -6.36 36.73
N ILE A 451 32.14 -6.53 37.64
CA ILE A 451 30.72 -6.30 37.36
C ILE A 451 30.36 -4.85 37.69
N THR A 452 29.94 -4.09 36.70
CA THR A 452 29.50 -2.70 36.86
C THR A 452 27.98 -2.58 36.71
N ALA A 453 27.31 -2.00 37.70
CA ALA A 453 25.87 -1.72 37.65
C ALA A 453 25.60 -0.23 37.39
N VAL A 454 24.72 0.07 36.42
CA VAL A 454 24.20 1.42 36.17
C VAL A 454 22.85 1.57 36.86
N LEU A 455 22.79 2.49 37.83
CA LEU A 455 21.64 2.76 38.69
C LEU A 455 21.04 4.13 38.39
N GLY A 456 19.73 4.28 38.56
CA GLY A 456 19.01 5.54 38.39
C GLY A 456 17.51 5.35 38.23
N HIS A 457 16.72 6.40 38.35
CA HIS A 457 15.28 6.37 38.07
C HIS A 457 14.96 6.04 36.60
N SER A 458 13.70 5.71 36.31
CA SER A 458 13.20 5.61 34.95
C SER A 458 13.34 6.96 34.24
N GLY A 459 13.93 6.96 33.04
CA GLY A 459 14.24 8.19 32.31
C GLY A 459 15.58 8.85 32.65
N ALA A 460 16.40 8.29 33.54
CA ALA A 460 17.73 8.83 33.87
C ALA A 460 18.75 8.77 32.71
N GLY A 461 18.50 7.95 31.68
CA GLY A 461 19.38 7.78 30.51
C GLY A 461 20.11 6.43 30.43
N LYS A 462 19.80 5.46 31.31
CA LYS A 462 20.46 4.14 31.40
C LYS A 462 20.43 3.36 30.08
N SER A 463 19.23 3.13 29.54
CA SER A 463 19.05 2.44 28.26
C SER A 463 19.66 3.22 27.09
N THR A 464 19.65 4.56 27.14
CA THR A 464 20.32 5.40 26.14
C THR A 464 21.83 5.16 26.13
N LEU A 465 22.45 5.07 27.31
CA LEU A 465 23.87 4.76 27.44
C LEU A 465 24.19 3.36 26.88
N LEU A 466 23.43 2.34 27.28
CA LEU A 466 23.62 0.98 26.77
C LEU A 466 23.41 0.89 25.25
N ASN A 467 22.46 1.65 24.70
CA ASN A 467 22.24 1.77 23.25
C ASN A 467 23.39 2.48 22.52
N ILE A 468 24.17 3.33 23.18
CA ILE A 468 25.37 3.93 22.60
C ILE A 468 26.51 2.91 22.62
N LEU A 469 26.71 2.26 23.76
CA LEU A 469 27.74 1.23 23.93
C LEU A 469 27.54 0.06 22.97
N SER A 470 26.28 -0.32 22.72
CA SER A 470 25.93 -1.39 21.78
C SER A 470 26.07 -1.03 20.30
N GLY A 471 26.33 0.24 19.98
CA GLY A 471 26.36 0.73 18.59
C GLY A 471 24.98 0.94 17.95
N LEU A 472 23.88 0.75 18.68
CA LEU A 472 22.53 1.04 18.16
C LEU A 472 22.32 2.55 17.93
N SER A 473 22.94 3.40 18.76
CA SER A 473 22.81 4.86 18.68
C SER A 473 24.17 5.57 18.69
N VAL A 474 24.35 6.55 17.80
CA VAL A 474 25.60 7.37 17.78
C VAL A 474 25.53 8.45 18.85
N PRO A 475 26.61 8.73 19.62
CA PRO A 475 26.66 9.89 20.50
C PRO A 475 26.56 11.21 19.72
N THR A 476 25.94 12.24 20.30
CA THR A 476 25.87 13.58 19.70
C THR A 476 27.22 14.31 19.81
N LYS A 477 27.90 14.14 20.95
CA LYS A 477 29.28 14.61 21.21
C LYS A 477 30.00 13.56 22.07
N GLY A 478 31.33 13.63 22.07
CA GLY A 478 32.18 12.71 22.83
C GLY A 478 32.59 11.48 22.03
N SER A 479 33.35 10.61 22.68
CA SER A 479 33.83 9.36 22.08
C SER A 479 33.77 8.22 23.09
N VAL A 480 33.56 7.01 22.57
CA VAL A 480 33.61 5.77 23.34
C VAL A 480 34.58 4.82 22.64
N THR A 481 35.50 4.25 23.42
CA THR A 481 36.44 3.22 22.95
C THR A 481 36.19 1.92 23.70
N MET A 482 36.07 0.81 22.97
CA MET A 482 35.95 -0.53 23.53
C MET A 482 37.20 -1.33 23.13
N TYR A 483 38.02 -1.69 24.12
CA TYR A 483 39.41 -2.13 23.91
C TYR A 483 40.12 -1.13 22.97
N ASP A 484 40.60 -1.59 21.82
CA ASP A 484 41.29 -0.75 20.81
C ASP A 484 40.36 -0.19 19.72
N ASN A 485 39.05 -0.51 19.76
CA ASN A 485 38.10 -0.16 18.71
C ASN A 485 37.29 1.11 19.07
N LYS A 486 37.20 2.08 18.15
CA LYS A 486 36.39 3.30 18.34
C LYS A 486 34.99 3.11 17.77
N LEU A 487 33.96 3.38 18.58
CA LEU A 487 32.55 3.26 18.16
C LEU A 487 32.13 4.24 17.03
N SER A 488 32.99 5.18 16.63
CA SER A 488 32.75 6.09 15.51
C SER A 488 33.00 5.49 14.13
N GLU A 489 33.74 4.38 14.02
CA GLU A 489 34.13 3.78 12.74
C GLU A 489 33.29 2.54 12.40
N MET A 490 32.86 2.42 11.14
CA MET A 490 31.98 1.32 10.68
C MET A 490 32.67 -0.05 10.69
N ALA A 491 33.98 -0.10 10.44
CA ALA A 491 34.74 -1.36 10.46
C ALA A 491 34.93 -1.88 11.90
N ASP A 492 35.05 -0.97 12.86
CA ASP A 492 35.22 -1.28 14.27
C ASP A 492 33.91 -1.80 14.89
N LEU A 493 32.75 -1.33 14.43
CA LEU A 493 31.43 -1.82 14.85
C LEU A 493 31.19 -3.32 14.53
N GLU A 494 31.70 -3.83 13.41
CA GLU A 494 31.62 -5.26 13.09
C GLU A 494 32.48 -6.12 14.02
N ASN A 495 33.61 -5.59 14.49
CA ASN A 495 34.45 -6.28 15.47
C ASN A 495 33.83 -6.22 16.87
N ILE A 496 33.30 -5.05 17.26
CA ILE A 496 32.62 -4.86 18.56
C ILE A 496 31.39 -5.75 18.68
N SER A 497 30.56 -5.85 17.63
CA SER A 497 29.36 -6.71 17.65
C SER A 497 29.68 -8.20 17.83
N LYS A 498 30.83 -8.68 17.34
CA LYS A 498 31.28 -10.06 17.58
C LYS A 498 31.72 -10.30 19.02
N LEU A 499 32.29 -9.29 19.66
CA LEU A 499 32.80 -9.36 21.03
C LEU A 499 31.72 -9.09 22.09
N THR A 500 30.54 -8.58 21.68
CA THR A 500 29.52 -8.06 22.59
C THR A 500 28.24 -8.90 22.58
N GLY A 501 27.82 -9.37 23.76
CA GLY A 501 26.50 -9.92 24.02
C GLY A 501 25.59 -8.84 24.58
N PHE A 502 24.46 -8.57 23.92
CA PHE A 502 23.51 -7.54 24.34
C PHE A 502 22.12 -8.09 24.63
N CYS A 503 21.61 -7.74 25.81
CA CYS A 503 20.25 -8.02 26.23
C CYS A 503 19.50 -6.68 26.34
N PRO A 504 18.68 -6.28 25.34
CA PRO A 504 17.88 -5.07 25.42
C PRO A 504 16.74 -5.20 26.44
N GLN A 505 16.12 -4.07 26.81
CA GLN A 505 14.93 -4.08 27.69
C GLN A 505 13.74 -4.83 27.07
N SER A 506 13.54 -4.74 25.75
CA SER A 506 12.50 -5.48 25.03
C SER A 506 12.93 -6.92 24.74
N ASN A 507 12.04 -7.90 24.92
CA ASN A 507 12.36 -9.29 24.61
C ASN A 507 12.57 -9.51 23.10
N VAL A 508 13.67 -10.19 22.75
CA VAL A 508 14.09 -10.45 21.36
C VAL A 508 13.89 -11.92 21.04
N GLN A 509 12.77 -12.25 20.41
CA GLN A 509 12.49 -13.61 19.94
C GLN A 509 11.53 -13.61 18.75
N PHE A 510 11.60 -14.66 17.94
CA PHE A 510 10.62 -14.98 16.93
C PHE A 510 9.53 -15.85 17.55
N ASP A 511 8.33 -15.28 17.65
CA ASP A 511 7.20 -15.89 18.39
C ASP A 511 6.76 -17.24 17.77
N PHE A 512 6.95 -17.44 16.46
CA PHE A 512 6.60 -18.66 15.73
C PHE A 512 7.67 -19.78 15.79
N LEU A 513 8.84 -19.50 16.36
CA LEU A 513 9.93 -20.48 16.52
C LEU A 513 9.92 -21.04 17.95
N THR A 514 10.38 -22.28 18.11
CA THR A 514 10.65 -22.87 19.43
C THR A 514 11.85 -22.19 20.10
N VAL A 515 12.03 -22.40 21.41
CA VAL A 515 13.21 -21.90 22.16
C VAL A 515 14.52 -22.38 21.50
N ARG A 516 14.61 -23.67 21.17
CA ARG A 516 15.77 -24.27 20.52
C ARG A 516 16.02 -23.68 19.13
N GLU A 517 14.98 -23.47 18.33
CA GLU A 517 15.10 -22.87 16.99
C GLU A 517 15.50 -21.40 17.05
N ASN A 518 14.99 -20.63 18.02
CA ASN A 518 15.44 -19.26 18.27
C ASN A 518 16.94 -19.22 18.56
N LEU A 519 17.42 -20.03 19.51
CA LEU A 519 18.85 -20.11 19.84
C LEU A 519 19.67 -20.53 18.61
N ARG A 520 19.19 -21.50 17.82
CA ARG A 520 19.86 -21.93 16.59
C ARG A 520 19.96 -20.84 15.54
N LEU A 521 18.91 -20.03 15.37
CA LEU A 521 18.89 -18.91 14.44
C LEU A 521 19.92 -17.85 14.86
N PHE A 522 19.91 -17.43 16.13
CA PHE A 522 20.85 -16.43 16.63
C PHE A 522 22.29 -16.95 16.69
N ALA A 523 22.50 -18.26 16.91
CA ALA A 523 23.82 -18.89 16.81
C ALA A 523 24.42 -18.73 15.41
N LYS A 524 23.60 -18.95 14.38
CA LYS A 524 24.00 -18.74 12.98
C LYS A 524 24.32 -17.28 12.67
N ILE A 525 23.51 -16.35 13.17
CA ILE A 525 23.72 -14.91 12.97
C ILE A 525 25.04 -14.45 13.62
N LYS A 526 25.34 -14.96 14.83
CA LYS A 526 26.60 -14.70 15.54
C LYS A 526 27.82 -15.38 14.91
N GLY A 527 27.63 -16.25 13.91
CA GLY A 527 28.73 -16.91 13.19
C GLY A 527 29.29 -18.16 13.87
N ILE A 528 28.54 -18.79 14.77
CA ILE A 528 28.96 -20.04 15.44
C ILE A 528 28.98 -21.18 14.43
N LEU A 529 30.07 -21.95 14.41
CA LEU A 529 30.28 -23.03 13.45
C LEU A 529 29.22 -24.15 13.61
N PRO A 530 28.73 -24.75 12.51
CA PRO A 530 27.67 -25.75 12.56
C PRO A 530 27.97 -26.97 13.46
N HIS A 531 29.24 -27.37 13.60
CA HIS A 531 29.64 -28.53 14.43
C HIS A 531 29.70 -28.23 15.93
N GLU A 532 29.86 -26.96 16.32
CA GLU A 532 29.87 -26.50 17.71
C GLU A 532 28.49 -26.03 18.18
N MET A 533 27.62 -25.67 17.24
CA MET A 533 26.29 -25.09 17.48
C MET A 533 25.43 -25.90 18.45
N ASP A 534 25.28 -27.21 18.24
CA ASP A 534 24.42 -28.03 19.09
C ASP A 534 24.98 -28.17 20.52
N LYS A 535 26.31 -28.22 20.67
CA LYS A 535 26.98 -28.25 21.98
C LYS A 535 26.78 -26.93 22.72
N GLU A 536 26.92 -25.82 22.00
CA GLU A 536 26.78 -24.47 22.53
C GLU A 536 25.33 -24.16 22.95
N ILE A 537 24.35 -24.55 22.13
CA ILE A 537 22.93 -24.43 22.48
C ILE A 537 22.62 -25.30 23.72
N GLN A 538 23.13 -26.53 23.76
CA GLN A 538 22.92 -27.40 24.91
C GLN A 538 23.56 -26.84 26.19
N ARG A 539 24.76 -26.21 26.09
CA ARG A 539 25.42 -25.51 27.21
C ARG A 539 24.52 -24.42 27.76
N VAL A 540 24.05 -23.51 26.91
CA VAL A 540 23.17 -22.39 27.30
C VAL A 540 21.85 -22.87 27.91
N LEU A 541 21.26 -23.93 27.34
CA LEU A 541 20.02 -24.52 27.88
C LEU A 541 20.22 -25.15 29.26
N LEU A 542 21.38 -25.75 29.52
CA LEU A 542 21.75 -26.31 30.84
C LEU A 542 22.03 -25.20 31.86
N GLU A 543 22.89 -24.23 31.52
CA GLU A 543 23.28 -23.12 32.41
C GLU A 543 22.07 -22.27 32.85
N LEU A 544 21.07 -22.14 31.99
CA LEU A 544 19.83 -21.40 32.30
C LEU A 544 18.65 -22.32 32.65
N GLU A 545 18.83 -23.62 32.84
CA GLU A 545 17.76 -24.58 33.15
C GLU A 545 16.51 -24.44 32.24
N MET A 546 16.72 -24.26 30.94
CA MET A 546 15.66 -24.06 29.93
C MET A 546 15.30 -25.35 29.17
N ILE A 547 15.85 -26.49 29.56
CA ILE A 547 15.65 -27.79 28.89
C ILE A 547 14.18 -28.17 28.79
N ASN A 548 13.41 -27.94 29.86
CA ASN A 548 12.00 -28.31 29.93
C ASN A 548 11.11 -27.52 28.96
N ILE A 549 11.59 -26.37 28.48
CA ILE A 549 10.84 -25.46 27.59
C ILE A 549 11.47 -25.36 26.18
N GLN A 550 12.51 -26.16 25.89
CA GLN A 550 13.32 -26.04 24.68
C GLN A 550 12.50 -26.23 23.38
N ASP A 551 11.49 -27.09 23.40
CA ASP A 551 10.66 -27.45 22.24
C ASP A 551 9.30 -26.73 22.25
N ILE A 552 9.11 -25.78 23.17
CA ILE A 552 7.90 -24.96 23.26
C ILE A 552 8.05 -23.74 22.35
N LEU A 553 6.99 -23.42 21.60
CA LEU A 553 6.91 -22.19 20.80
C LEU A 553 7.06 -20.94 21.68
N ALA A 554 7.87 -19.99 21.22
CA ALA A 554 8.17 -18.77 21.96
C ALA A 554 6.90 -17.94 22.26
N GLN A 555 5.87 -18.00 21.41
CA GLN A 555 4.58 -17.36 21.64
C GLN A 555 3.93 -17.79 22.98
N ASN A 556 4.06 -19.08 23.33
CA ASN A 556 3.42 -19.70 24.49
C ASN A 556 4.22 -19.55 25.79
N LEU A 557 5.40 -18.94 25.74
CA LEU A 557 6.22 -18.69 26.92
C LEU A 557 5.65 -17.56 27.79
N SER A 558 5.83 -17.68 29.10
CA SER A 558 5.54 -16.62 30.06
C SER A 558 6.45 -15.40 29.83
N GLY A 559 6.08 -14.23 30.38
CA GLY A 559 6.89 -13.02 30.24
C GLY A 559 8.33 -13.21 30.76
N GLY A 560 8.47 -13.87 31.92
CA GLY A 560 9.78 -14.21 32.48
C GLY A 560 10.56 -15.23 31.64
N GLN A 561 9.90 -16.25 31.09
CA GLN A 561 10.56 -17.20 30.18
C GLN A 561 11.05 -16.54 28.89
N LYS A 562 10.30 -15.58 28.34
CA LYS A 562 10.73 -14.76 27.19
C LYS A 562 11.95 -13.89 27.53
N ARG A 563 11.98 -13.33 28.75
CA ARG A 563 13.14 -12.60 29.26
C ARG A 563 14.36 -13.50 29.35
N LYS A 564 14.19 -14.70 29.92
CA LYS A 564 15.23 -15.73 30.04
C LYS A 564 15.78 -16.14 28.68
N LEU A 565 14.92 -16.32 27.67
CA LEU A 565 15.33 -16.58 26.28
C LEU A 565 16.13 -15.43 25.68
N THR A 566 15.72 -14.18 25.93
CA THR A 566 16.46 -13.00 25.44
C THR A 566 17.86 -12.93 26.07
N PHE A 567 17.95 -13.22 27.37
CA PHE A 567 19.24 -13.36 28.07
C PHE A 567 20.08 -14.50 27.49
N ALA A 568 19.46 -15.66 27.21
CA ALA A 568 20.12 -16.80 26.57
C ALA A 568 20.72 -16.45 25.20
N ILE A 569 20.02 -15.63 24.39
CA ILE A 569 20.52 -15.15 23.09
C ILE A 569 21.72 -14.20 23.27
N ALA A 570 21.72 -13.37 24.32
CA ALA A 570 22.83 -12.48 24.61
C ALA A 570 24.12 -13.26 24.93
N ILE A 571 24.02 -14.32 25.72
CA ILE A 571 25.17 -15.14 26.18
C ILE A 571 25.71 -16.14 25.16
N LEU A 572 24.93 -16.41 24.11
CA LEU A 572 25.27 -17.36 23.07
C LEU A 572 26.60 -17.00 22.38
N GLY A 573 27.50 -17.97 22.28
CA GLY A 573 28.83 -17.80 21.68
C GLY A 573 29.90 -17.23 22.62
N ASP A 574 29.60 -17.12 23.93
CA ASP A 574 30.52 -16.66 24.97
C ASP A 574 31.22 -15.31 24.66
N PRO A 575 30.44 -14.23 24.42
CA PRO A 575 31.02 -12.93 24.08
C PRO A 575 31.77 -12.33 25.26
N GLN A 576 32.90 -11.64 25.00
CA GLN A 576 33.76 -11.04 26.04
C GLN A 576 33.09 -9.91 26.84
N ILE A 577 32.18 -9.16 26.20
CA ILE A 577 31.49 -8.02 26.81
C ILE A 577 30.00 -8.34 26.93
N PHE A 578 29.44 -8.25 28.13
CA PHE A 578 28.01 -8.35 28.39
C PHE A 578 27.41 -6.96 28.67
N LEU A 579 26.51 -6.52 27.79
CA LEU A 579 25.73 -5.29 27.94
C LEU A 579 24.26 -5.65 28.20
N LEU A 580 23.78 -5.51 29.43
CA LEU A 580 22.50 -6.06 29.86
C LEU A 580 21.56 -4.96 30.38
N ASP A 581 20.49 -4.67 29.66
CA ASP A 581 19.51 -3.65 30.05
C ASP A 581 18.35 -4.29 30.82
N GLU A 582 18.34 -4.22 32.15
CA GLU A 582 17.36 -4.85 33.06
C GLU A 582 17.21 -6.39 32.91
N PRO A 583 18.29 -7.19 32.97
CA PRO A 583 18.27 -8.62 32.60
C PRO A 583 17.29 -9.48 33.40
N THR A 584 16.97 -9.09 34.64
CA THR A 584 16.14 -9.87 35.57
C THR A 584 14.70 -9.36 35.72
N ALA A 585 14.31 -8.36 34.95
CA ALA A 585 12.96 -7.81 34.97
C ALA A 585 11.91 -8.88 34.60
N GLY A 586 10.92 -9.07 35.49
CA GLY A 586 9.84 -10.04 35.29
C GLY A 586 10.24 -11.51 35.47
N LEU A 587 11.47 -11.81 35.91
CA LEU A 587 11.86 -13.14 36.35
C LEU A 587 11.36 -13.43 37.77
N ASP A 588 10.96 -14.68 38.00
CA ASP A 588 10.70 -15.22 39.33
C ASP A 588 11.99 -15.24 40.18
N PRO A 589 11.88 -15.26 41.52
CA PRO A 589 13.05 -15.19 42.39
C PRO A 589 14.11 -16.27 42.10
N PHE A 590 13.68 -17.48 41.76
CA PHE A 590 14.60 -18.59 41.49
C PHE A 590 15.35 -18.38 40.16
N SER A 591 14.65 -18.09 39.06
CA SER A 591 15.29 -17.76 37.78
C SER A 591 16.22 -16.54 37.87
N ARG A 592 15.88 -15.55 38.72
CA ARG A 592 16.73 -14.39 38.98
C ARG A 592 18.05 -14.80 39.63
N HIS A 593 18.00 -15.63 40.67
CA HIS A 593 19.20 -16.14 41.34
C HIS A 593 20.11 -16.94 40.38
N GLN A 594 19.55 -17.65 39.40
CA GLN A 594 20.36 -18.35 38.39
C GLN A 594 21.14 -17.40 37.50
N VAL A 595 20.48 -16.36 36.98
CA VAL A 595 21.14 -15.30 36.20
C VAL A 595 22.24 -14.64 37.05
N TRP A 596 21.98 -14.42 38.33
CA TRP A 596 22.95 -13.84 39.26
C TRP A 596 24.19 -14.70 39.45
N ASN A 597 24.00 -16.01 39.64
CA ASN A 597 25.11 -16.95 39.79
C ASN A 597 25.93 -17.02 38.49
N PHE A 598 25.27 -17.09 37.33
CA PHE A 598 25.93 -17.06 36.03
C PHE A 598 26.82 -15.82 35.86
N LEU A 599 26.30 -14.63 36.16
CA LEU A 599 27.08 -13.38 36.04
C LEU A 599 28.27 -13.34 37.01
N LYS A 600 28.11 -13.89 38.21
CA LYS A 600 29.21 -13.99 39.19
C LYS A 600 30.30 -14.97 38.75
N GLU A 601 29.93 -16.11 38.20
CA GLU A 601 30.86 -17.13 37.71
C GLU A 601 31.65 -16.64 36.49
N ARG A 602 31.01 -15.85 35.62
CA ARG A 602 31.63 -15.28 34.41
C ARG A 602 32.40 -13.98 34.65
N LYS A 603 32.51 -13.51 35.89
CA LYS A 603 33.11 -12.20 36.19
C LYS A 603 34.59 -12.10 35.79
N THR A 604 35.39 -13.14 35.96
CA THR A 604 36.87 -13.04 35.95
C THR A 604 37.46 -12.71 34.58
N ASP A 605 36.86 -13.23 33.51
CA ASP A 605 37.39 -13.14 32.14
C ASP A 605 36.50 -12.30 31.22
N HIS A 606 35.48 -11.64 31.77
CA HIS A 606 34.48 -10.89 31.01
C HIS A 606 34.27 -9.48 31.56
N VAL A 607 33.75 -8.61 30.71
CA VAL A 607 33.34 -7.25 31.07
C VAL A 607 31.82 -7.24 31.19
N ILE A 608 31.29 -7.11 32.41
CA ILE A 608 29.83 -7.15 32.63
C ILE A 608 29.35 -5.75 33.02
N LEU A 609 28.54 -5.15 32.16
CA LEU A 609 27.80 -3.93 32.43
C LEU A 609 26.30 -4.22 32.36
N PHE A 610 25.60 -4.01 33.48
CA PHE A 610 24.15 -4.14 33.50
C PHE A 610 23.46 -2.90 34.07
N SER A 611 22.27 -2.58 33.56
CA SER A 611 21.38 -1.60 34.18
C SER A 611 20.36 -2.35 35.04
N THR A 612 20.01 -1.76 36.18
CA THR A 612 18.88 -2.23 36.98
C THR A 612 18.22 -1.07 37.71
N GLN A 613 16.93 -1.24 38.00
CA GLN A 613 16.18 -0.39 38.92
C GLN A 613 16.15 -0.98 40.34
N PHE A 614 16.54 -2.24 40.51
CA PHE A 614 16.55 -2.91 41.81
C PHE A 614 17.90 -2.68 42.51
N MET A 615 17.92 -1.81 43.52
CA MET A 615 19.15 -1.49 44.23
C MET A 615 19.73 -2.71 44.95
N ASP A 616 18.88 -3.61 45.45
CA ASP A 616 19.29 -4.85 46.11
C ASP A 616 20.04 -5.79 45.16
N GLU A 617 19.63 -5.82 43.88
CA GLU A 617 20.33 -6.59 42.85
C GLU A 617 21.74 -6.04 42.62
N ALA A 618 21.88 -4.72 42.50
CA ALA A 618 23.20 -4.11 42.35
C ALA A 618 24.06 -4.28 43.61
N ASP A 619 23.47 -4.22 44.81
CA ASP A 619 24.18 -4.44 46.07
C ASP A 619 24.80 -5.84 46.14
N LEU A 620 24.03 -6.86 45.72
CA LEU A 620 24.41 -8.27 45.78
C LEU A 620 25.33 -8.73 44.63
N LEU A 621 25.21 -8.12 43.45
CA LEU A 621 25.92 -8.56 42.24
C LEU A 621 27.13 -7.72 41.88
N ALA A 622 26.97 -6.40 41.87
CA ALA A 622 27.94 -5.53 41.22
C ALA A 622 29.10 -5.21 42.16
N ASP A 623 30.30 -5.11 41.63
CA ASP A 623 31.46 -4.63 42.38
C ASP A 623 31.44 -3.11 42.45
N ARG A 624 31.13 -2.47 41.31
CA ARG A 624 31.08 -1.02 41.16
C ARG A 624 29.69 -0.59 40.70
N LYS A 625 29.16 0.44 41.35
CA LYS A 625 27.85 1.03 41.07
C LYS A 625 28.05 2.42 40.51
N VAL A 626 27.29 2.75 39.48
CA VAL A 626 27.34 4.01 38.77
C VAL A 626 25.97 4.65 38.83
N PHE A 627 25.83 5.76 39.55
CA PHE A 627 24.55 6.45 39.69
C PHE A 627 24.39 7.54 38.62
N LEU A 628 23.37 7.36 37.79
CA LEU A 628 22.96 8.27 36.73
C LEU A 628 21.65 8.98 37.13
N SER A 629 21.63 10.31 37.03
CA SER A 629 20.43 11.12 37.31
C SER A 629 20.38 12.30 36.33
N LYS A 630 19.21 12.53 35.72
CA LYS A 630 18.99 13.56 34.68
C LYS A 630 20.09 13.58 33.59
N GLY A 631 20.55 12.38 33.17
CA GLY A 631 21.59 12.22 32.15
C GLY A 631 23.03 12.50 32.60
N LYS A 632 23.27 12.85 33.87
CA LYS A 632 24.60 13.12 34.44
C LYS A 632 25.04 12.06 35.43
N LEU A 633 26.34 11.81 35.46
CA LEU A 633 27.00 10.95 36.43
C LEU A 633 27.07 11.66 37.80
N LYS A 634 26.46 11.10 38.84
CA LYS A 634 26.43 11.71 40.19
C LYS A 634 27.52 11.16 41.11
N CYS A 635 27.66 9.85 41.16
CA CYS A 635 28.68 9.17 41.95
C CYS A 635 28.97 7.78 41.37
N ALA A 636 30.15 7.24 41.68
CA ALA A 636 30.48 5.86 41.38
C ALA A 636 31.37 5.24 42.46
N GLY A 637 31.14 3.96 42.77
CA GLY A 637 31.93 3.23 43.77
C GLY A 637 31.27 1.94 44.23
N SER A 638 31.89 1.29 45.21
CA SER A 638 31.43 0.09 45.89
C SER A 638 30.22 0.38 46.78
N SER A 639 29.45 -0.65 47.12
CA SER A 639 28.32 -0.49 48.05
C SER A 639 28.76 0.08 49.39
N LEU A 640 29.89 -0.40 49.90
CA LEU A 640 30.45 0.04 51.18
C LEU A 640 30.86 1.50 51.12
N PHE A 641 31.53 1.93 50.06
CA PHE A 641 31.90 3.34 49.86
C PHE A 641 30.66 4.24 49.78
N LEU A 642 29.69 3.89 48.95
CA LEU A 642 28.49 4.71 48.73
C LEU A 642 27.60 4.77 49.98
N LYS A 643 27.43 3.65 50.68
CA LYS A 643 26.73 3.61 51.98
C LYS A 643 27.49 4.41 53.03
N LYS A 644 28.82 4.26 53.15
CA LYS A 644 29.59 5.06 54.12
C LYS A 644 29.50 6.56 53.84
N LYS A 645 29.55 6.95 52.56
CA LYS A 645 29.57 8.35 52.16
C LYS A 645 28.22 9.04 52.27
N TRP A 646 27.15 8.37 51.85
CA TRP A 646 25.81 8.96 51.70
C TRP A 646 24.77 8.33 52.63
N GLY A 647 24.99 7.07 53.01
CA GLY A 647 24.22 6.33 54.01
C GLY A 647 24.70 6.69 55.42
N ILE A 648 24.12 7.75 55.96
CA ILE A 648 24.37 8.16 57.35
C ILE A 648 23.87 7.03 58.27
N GLY A 649 24.75 6.14 58.71
CA GLY A 649 24.55 5.32 59.92
C GLY A 649 23.76 4.02 59.81
N TYR A 650 23.70 3.32 60.94
CA TYR A 650 22.77 2.21 61.22
C TYR A 650 21.44 2.75 61.72
N HIS A 651 20.34 2.05 61.43
CA HIS A 651 19.02 2.35 61.99
C HIS A 651 18.70 1.36 63.10
N LEU A 652 18.63 1.86 64.33
CA LEU A 652 18.10 1.13 65.47
C LEU A 652 16.58 1.36 65.52
N SER A 653 15.83 0.33 65.14
CA SER A 653 14.37 0.29 65.23
C SER A 653 13.94 -0.43 66.51
N LEU A 654 13.16 0.25 67.34
CA LEU A 654 12.63 -0.23 68.61
C LEU A 654 11.11 -0.35 68.49
N GLN A 655 10.57 -1.54 68.76
CA GLN A 655 9.14 -1.79 68.88
C GLN A 655 8.73 -1.60 70.34
N LEU A 656 7.68 -0.83 70.58
CA LEU A 656 7.28 -0.37 71.91
C LEU A 656 5.87 -0.88 72.25
N ASN A 657 5.65 -1.16 73.53
CA ASN A 657 4.35 -1.44 74.13
C ASN A 657 3.72 -0.15 74.71
N ASP A 658 2.43 -0.18 75.04
CA ASP A 658 1.64 0.96 75.52
C ASP A 658 2.17 1.62 76.82
N MET A 659 3.03 0.92 77.57
CA MET A 659 3.65 1.37 78.82
C MET A 659 4.98 2.13 78.63
N CYS A 660 5.34 2.51 77.40
CA CYS A 660 6.65 3.08 77.08
C CYS A 660 6.87 4.53 77.56
N VAL A 661 8.05 4.80 78.14
CA VAL A 661 8.52 6.16 78.48
C VAL A 661 9.57 6.63 77.47
N ARG A 662 9.11 7.27 76.39
CA ARG A 662 9.91 7.67 75.20
C ARG A 662 11.15 8.50 75.54
N GLU A 663 11.03 9.46 76.46
CA GLU A 663 12.12 10.36 76.83
C GLU A 663 13.30 9.63 77.48
N LYS A 664 13.02 8.56 78.25
CA LYS A 664 14.05 7.70 78.86
C LYS A 664 14.77 6.84 77.82
N ILE A 665 14.06 6.38 76.79
CA ILE A 665 14.67 5.63 75.68
C ILE A 665 15.59 6.54 74.87
N THR A 666 15.11 7.74 74.51
CA THR A 666 15.92 8.73 73.78
C THR A 666 17.16 9.12 74.58
N SER A 667 17.05 9.33 75.90
CA SER A 667 18.19 9.68 76.74
C SER A 667 19.20 8.54 76.87
N LEU A 668 18.74 7.30 77.00
CA LEU A 668 19.60 6.10 77.04
C LEU A 668 20.41 5.93 75.74
N VAL A 669 19.76 6.08 74.59
CA VAL A 669 20.42 6.01 73.28
C VAL A 669 21.44 7.14 73.13
N LYS A 670 21.08 8.37 73.51
CA LYS A 670 21.98 9.54 73.45
C LYS A 670 23.11 9.50 74.47
N GLN A 671 22.95 8.82 75.59
CA GLN A 671 24.01 8.61 76.58
C GLN A 671 25.17 7.82 75.99
N HIS A 672 24.88 6.75 75.25
CA HIS A 672 25.89 5.92 74.60
C HIS A 672 26.41 6.57 73.31
N ILE A 673 25.50 7.16 72.53
CA ILE A 673 25.76 7.73 71.22
C ILE A 673 25.13 9.14 71.13
N PRO A 674 25.87 10.19 71.51
CA PRO A 674 25.34 11.57 71.57
C PRO A 674 24.84 12.10 70.22
N GLU A 675 25.42 11.59 69.14
CA GLU A 675 25.15 11.98 67.75
C GLU A 675 23.94 11.23 67.16
N ALA A 676 23.29 10.34 67.93
CA ALA A 676 22.11 9.60 67.49
C ALA A 676 20.93 10.54 67.22
N LYS A 677 20.34 10.42 66.02
CA LYS A 677 19.19 11.23 65.58
C LYS A 677 17.95 10.37 65.50
N LEU A 678 16.84 10.82 66.07
CA LEU A 678 15.54 10.19 65.87
C LEU A 678 15.10 10.46 64.42
N SER A 679 14.99 9.42 63.59
CA SER A 679 14.71 9.53 62.15
C SER A 679 13.24 9.28 61.81
N ALA A 680 12.54 8.45 62.58
CA ALA A 680 11.11 8.21 62.42
C ALA A 680 10.47 7.87 63.78
N GLU A 681 9.27 8.41 63.99
CA GLU A 681 8.43 8.13 65.15
C GLU A 681 7.02 7.77 64.65
N SER A 682 6.50 6.62 65.10
CA SER A 682 5.11 6.20 64.89
C SER A 682 4.57 5.57 66.17
N GLU A 683 3.25 5.40 66.27
CA GLU A 683 2.64 4.68 67.40
C GLU A 683 3.24 3.26 67.49
N GLY A 684 3.85 2.95 68.64
CA GLY A 684 4.51 1.66 68.88
C GLY A 684 5.89 1.46 68.24
N LYS A 685 6.51 2.45 67.60
CA LYS A 685 7.86 2.29 67.00
C LYS A 685 8.71 3.56 67.00
N LEU A 686 9.96 3.44 67.45
CA LEU A 686 11.00 4.48 67.35
C LEU A 686 12.15 4.00 66.47
N VAL A 687 12.63 4.87 65.58
CA VAL A 687 13.81 4.58 64.75
C VAL A 687 14.87 5.65 64.95
N TYR A 688 16.06 5.23 65.37
CA TYR A 688 17.24 6.10 65.55
C TYR A 688 18.28 5.82 64.49
N THR A 689 18.82 6.87 63.88
CA THR A 689 20.02 6.80 63.04
C THR A 689 21.27 6.97 63.90
N LEU A 690 22.12 5.96 63.90
CA LEU A 690 23.38 5.85 64.66
C LEU A 690 24.59 5.96 63.72
N PRO A 691 25.57 6.86 63.95
CA PRO A 691 26.73 7.01 63.08
C PRO A 691 27.59 5.73 62.98
N LEU A 692 28.18 5.51 61.79
CA LEU A 692 29.04 4.35 61.49
C LEU A 692 30.34 4.38 62.31
N GLU A 693 30.83 5.56 62.67
CA GLU A 693 32.09 5.75 63.39
C GLU A 693 32.02 5.27 64.85
N ARG A 694 30.80 5.07 65.38
CA ARG A 694 30.54 4.69 66.78
C ARG A 694 30.10 3.23 66.93
N THR A 695 30.33 2.36 65.95
CA THR A 695 29.98 0.93 66.03
C THR A 695 30.60 0.23 67.24
N ASN A 696 31.74 0.71 67.74
CA ASN A 696 32.36 0.21 68.97
C ASN A 696 31.52 0.40 70.25
N ARG A 697 30.56 1.34 70.27
CA ARG A 697 29.66 1.61 71.40
C ARG A 697 28.35 0.82 71.33
N PHE A 698 28.11 0.09 70.23
CA PHE A 698 26.86 -0.63 70.02
C PHE A 698 26.64 -1.78 71.02
N PRO A 699 27.66 -2.59 71.39
CA PRO A 699 27.48 -3.66 72.36
C PRO A 699 27.00 -3.17 73.73
N GLU A 700 27.59 -2.09 74.25
CA GLU A 700 27.20 -1.46 75.52
C GLU A 700 25.75 -0.96 75.46
N LEU A 701 25.37 -0.32 74.34
CA LEU A 701 23.99 0.12 74.12
C LEU A 701 23.00 -1.05 74.11
N TYR A 702 23.33 -2.17 73.47
CA TYR A 702 22.45 -3.36 73.42
C TYR A 702 22.32 -4.02 74.80
N GLU A 703 23.41 -4.13 75.55
CA GLU A 703 23.42 -4.69 76.90
C GLU A 703 22.51 -3.88 77.84
N ASP A 704 22.52 -2.56 77.73
CA ASP A 704 21.66 -1.68 78.52
C ASP A 704 20.21 -1.67 78.05
N LEU A 705 19.95 -1.84 76.74
CA LEU A 705 18.60 -2.02 76.21
C LEU A 705 17.98 -3.35 76.70
N ASP A 706 18.78 -4.42 76.76
CA ASP A 706 18.34 -5.74 77.26
C ASP A 706 18.10 -5.74 78.78
N ARG A 707 18.88 -4.98 79.56
CA ARG A 707 18.79 -4.90 81.02
C ARG A 707 17.64 -4.05 81.55
N CYS A 708 16.96 -3.28 80.69
CA CYS A 708 15.93 -2.32 81.10
C CYS A 708 14.51 -2.71 80.64
N PRO A 709 13.91 -3.81 81.16
CA PRO A 709 12.56 -4.25 80.77
C PRO A 709 11.45 -3.26 81.16
N GLY A 710 11.72 -2.34 82.10
CA GLY A 710 10.79 -1.29 82.52
C GLY A 710 10.60 -0.13 81.53
N LEU A 711 11.28 -0.14 80.38
CA LEU A 711 11.16 0.88 79.32
C LEU A 711 10.04 0.60 78.31
N GLY A 712 9.38 -0.57 78.38
CA GLY A 712 8.30 -0.94 77.46
C GLY A 712 8.77 -1.25 76.04
N ILE A 713 10.02 -1.72 75.87
CA ILE A 713 10.57 -2.16 74.59
C ILE A 713 10.25 -3.65 74.42
N GLU A 714 9.53 -4.01 73.37
CA GLU A 714 9.19 -5.42 73.07
C GLU A 714 10.31 -6.11 72.30
N ASN A 715 10.82 -5.43 71.27
CA ASN A 715 11.88 -5.93 70.40
C ASN A 715 12.69 -4.75 69.85
N TYR A 716 13.96 -4.98 69.52
CA TYR A 716 14.73 -4.05 68.72
C TYR A 716 15.46 -4.76 67.59
N GLY A 717 15.64 -4.03 66.49
CA GLY A 717 16.36 -4.50 65.31
C GLY A 717 17.29 -3.40 64.81
N VAL A 718 18.49 -3.80 64.39
CA VAL A 718 19.50 -2.90 63.84
C VAL A 718 19.65 -3.23 62.37
N SER A 719 19.43 -2.25 61.51
CA SER A 719 19.60 -2.38 60.06
C SER A 719 20.64 -1.38 59.57
N MET A 720 21.34 -1.72 58.49
CA MET A 720 22.28 -0.80 57.85
C MET A 720 21.54 0.02 56.77
N THR A 721 22.02 1.23 56.50
CA THR A 721 21.52 2.04 55.38
C THR A 721 21.57 1.26 54.07
N THR A 722 20.43 1.17 53.39
CA THR A 722 20.32 0.48 52.10
C THR A 722 20.80 1.36 50.95
N LEU A 723 21.14 0.76 49.80
CA LEU A 723 21.42 1.54 48.58
C LEU A 723 20.19 2.34 48.11
N ASN A 724 18.97 1.86 48.40
CA ASN A 724 17.73 2.62 48.18
C ASN A 724 17.72 3.94 48.95
N GLU A 725 18.14 3.95 50.21
CA GLU A 725 18.21 5.20 50.99
C GLU A 725 19.33 6.14 50.50
N VAL A 726 20.46 5.59 50.06
CA VAL A 726 21.52 6.37 49.41
C VAL A 726 20.96 7.05 48.15
N PHE A 727 20.21 6.31 47.34
CA PHE A 727 19.56 6.82 46.14
C PHE A 727 18.57 7.95 46.46
N LEU A 728 17.66 7.75 47.43
CA LEU A 728 16.70 8.79 47.86
C LEU A 728 17.39 10.05 48.37
N LYS A 729 18.52 9.93 49.08
CA LYS A 729 19.32 11.08 49.53
C LYS A 729 20.01 11.81 48.39
N LEU A 730 20.49 11.08 47.38
CA LEU A 730 21.11 11.67 46.19
C LEU A 730 20.09 12.43 45.33
N GLU A 731 18.87 11.94 45.22
CA GLU A 731 17.77 12.65 44.55
C GLU A 731 17.26 13.83 45.38
N GLY A 732 17.03 13.65 46.68
CA GLY A 732 16.53 14.69 47.59
C GLY A 732 17.49 15.84 47.86
N LYS A 733 18.81 15.67 47.65
CA LYS A 733 19.77 16.79 47.65
C LYS A 733 19.76 17.60 46.35
N SER A 734 19.32 17.01 45.24
CA SER A 734 19.27 17.69 43.94
C SER A 734 18.12 18.69 43.78
N THR A 735 17.18 18.72 44.74
CA THR A 735 16.07 19.69 44.81
C THR A 735 16.40 20.93 45.65
N ILE A 736 17.58 21.01 46.28
CA ILE A 736 17.97 22.13 47.17
C ILE A 736 18.86 23.17 46.45
N GLU A 737 19.39 22.85 45.26
CA GLU A 737 20.23 23.75 44.45
C GLU A 737 19.59 24.07 43.09
N GLU A 738 18.39 24.67 43.08
CA GLU A 738 17.81 25.52 42.01
C GLU A 738 16.33 25.83 42.39
N PRO A 739 15.86 27.10 42.39
CA PRO A 739 14.48 27.40 42.73
C PRO A 739 13.62 27.29 41.46
N ASP A 740 13.16 26.08 41.14
CA ASP A 740 12.03 25.87 40.23
C ASP A 740 10.96 25.05 40.95
N ILE A 741 9.91 25.77 41.38
CA ILE A 741 8.69 25.25 42.00
C ILE A 741 7.90 24.50 40.93
N ALA A 742 8.02 23.17 40.90
CA ALA A 742 6.98 22.21 40.55
C ALA A 742 7.62 20.83 40.34
N THR A 743 7.72 20.00 41.40
CA THR A 743 7.80 18.52 41.33
C THR A 743 8.05 17.83 42.69
N LEU A 744 8.03 18.53 43.82
CA LEU A 744 8.10 17.91 45.15
C LEU A 744 6.70 17.75 45.78
N GLY A 745 5.82 17.05 45.06
CA GLY A 745 4.47 16.69 45.54
C GLY A 745 4.14 15.20 45.44
N GLU A 746 4.94 14.39 44.73
CA GLU A 746 4.51 13.05 44.32
C GLU A 746 5.20 11.87 45.02
N VAL A 747 6.18 12.08 45.91
CA VAL A 747 6.86 10.95 46.58
C VAL A 747 6.45 10.76 48.05
N GLN A 748 5.77 11.73 48.66
CA GLN A 748 5.11 11.55 49.97
C GLN A 748 3.62 11.22 49.87
N ALA A 749 3.04 11.27 48.66
CA ALA A 749 1.65 10.92 48.44
C ALA A 749 1.42 9.39 48.35
N GLU A 750 2.40 8.57 47.96
CA GLU A 750 2.13 7.13 47.72
C GLU A 750 2.08 6.25 48.98
N ARG A 751 2.77 6.59 50.08
CA ARG A 751 2.60 5.84 51.36
C ARG A 751 1.46 6.35 52.23
N ALA A 752 1.13 7.63 52.11
CA ALA A 752 -0.08 8.18 52.73
C ALA A 752 -1.33 7.68 51.98
N ALA A 753 -1.28 7.59 50.65
CA ALA A 753 -2.39 7.08 49.84
C ALA A 753 -2.68 5.58 50.02
N ASP A 754 -1.72 4.73 50.35
CA ASP A 754 -2.02 3.30 50.61
C ASP A 754 -2.66 3.08 51.99
N THR A 755 -2.39 3.95 52.96
CA THR A 755 -3.03 3.91 54.29
C THR A 755 -4.38 4.64 54.27
N GLU A 756 -4.47 5.76 53.56
CA GLU A 756 -5.74 6.43 53.26
C GLU A 756 -6.63 5.60 52.36
N ARG A 757 -6.12 4.79 51.41
CA ARG A 757 -6.94 3.87 50.60
C ARG A 757 -7.42 2.66 51.37
N LEU A 758 -6.69 2.19 52.38
CA LEU A 758 -7.17 1.12 53.27
C LEU A 758 -8.25 1.63 54.22
N VAL A 759 -8.08 2.85 54.77
CA VAL A 759 -9.10 3.51 55.60
C VAL A 759 -10.29 3.97 54.74
N GLU A 760 -10.08 4.50 53.53
CA GLU A 760 -11.14 4.79 52.57
C GLU A 760 -11.79 3.52 52.04
N MET A 761 -11.09 2.39 51.81
CA MET A 761 -11.74 1.13 51.43
C MET A 761 -12.59 0.56 52.56
N GLU A 762 -12.15 0.66 53.82
CA GLU A 762 -12.88 0.17 54.99
C GLU A 762 -14.08 1.09 55.31
N GLN A 763 -13.92 2.39 55.06
CA GLN A 763 -14.97 3.40 55.18
C GLN A 763 -15.95 3.37 53.97
N ILE A 764 -15.48 3.04 52.76
CA ILE A 764 -16.29 2.77 51.57
C ILE A 764 -17.06 1.45 51.74
N LEU A 765 -16.44 0.38 52.25
CA LEU A 765 -17.12 -0.88 52.60
C LEU A 765 -18.20 -0.66 53.68
N SER A 766 -17.98 0.26 54.62
CA SER A 766 -18.98 0.63 55.63
C SER A 766 -20.12 1.52 55.09
N SER A 767 -19.84 2.35 54.06
CA SER A 767 -20.82 3.21 53.38
C SER A 767 -21.62 2.51 52.27
N LEU A 768 -21.13 1.37 51.77
CA LEU A 768 -21.81 0.53 50.77
C LEU A 768 -23.02 -0.27 51.32
N ASN A 769 -23.34 -0.11 52.61
CA ASN A 769 -24.59 -0.62 53.20
C ASN A 769 -25.80 0.30 52.96
N GLU A 770 -25.64 1.45 52.31
CA GLU A 770 -26.77 2.15 51.71
C GLU A 770 -27.05 1.56 50.32
N THR A 771 -28.17 0.83 50.23
CA THR A 771 -28.70 0.26 48.99
C THR A 771 -29.00 1.36 47.98
N THR A 772 -28.01 1.77 47.19
CA THR A 772 -28.26 2.44 45.92
C THR A 772 -28.98 1.45 45.01
N ASP A 773 -30.17 1.80 44.53
CA ASP A 773 -30.98 0.98 43.62
C ASP A 773 -30.14 0.58 42.40
N ILE A 774 -29.60 -0.63 42.44
CA ILE A 774 -28.87 -1.22 41.32
C ILE A 774 -29.90 -1.44 40.22
N ILE A 775 -29.86 -0.60 39.19
CA ILE A 775 -30.68 -0.73 38.00
C ILE A 775 -30.45 -2.13 37.44
N GLY A 776 -31.44 -3.02 37.57
CA GLY A 776 -31.35 -4.42 37.16
C GLY A 776 -32.00 -4.66 35.79
N GLY A 777 -31.48 -5.65 35.06
CA GLY A 777 -32.13 -6.18 33.85
C GLY A 777 -32.07 -5.24 32.64
N MET A 778 -33.23 -4.95 32.04
CA MET A 778 -33.33 -4.26 30.74
C MET A 778 -32.85 -2.81 30.77
N ALA A 779 -32.99 -2.14 31.91
CA ALA A 779 -32.54 -0.76 32.08
C ALA A 779 -31.00 -0.66 32.15
N LEU A 780 -30.33 -1.60 32.84
CA LEU A 780 -28.87 -1.74 32.81
C LEU A 780 -28.38 -2.02 31.39
N TRP A 781 -29.05 -2.94 30.70
CA TRP A 781 -28.71 -3.31 29.32
C TRP A 781 -28.80 -2.11 28.36
N ARG A 782 -29.86 -1.30 28.46
CA ARG A 782 -30.00 -0.04 27.69
C ARG A 782 -28.91 0.96 28.02
N GLN A 783 -28.61 1.16 29.30
CA GLN A 783 -27.56 2.07 29.73
C GLN A 783 -26.17 1.62 29.22
N GLN A 784 -25.90 0.32 29.26
CA GLN A 784 -24.68 -0.28 28.71
C GLN A 784 -24.57 -0.07 27.19
N ILE A 785 -25.66 -0.24 26.43
CA ILE A 785 -25.69 0.06 24.98
C ILE A 785 -25.33 1.51 24.71
N CYS A 786 -26.01 2.46 25.38
CA CYS A 786 -25.75 3.89 25.18
C CYS A 786 -24.31 4.27 25.56
N THR A 787 -23.77 3.66 26.61
CA THR A 787 -22.38 3.90 27.05
C THR A 787 -21.39 3.37 26.03
N ILE A 788 -21.57 2.15 25.53
CA ILE A 788 -20.72 1.57 24.48
C ILE A 788 -20.84 2.37 23.17
N ALA A 789 -22.04 2.81 22.79
CA ALA A 789 -22.24 3.69 21.64
C ALA A 789 -21.51 5.03 21.80
N ARG A 790 -21.54 5.64 23.00
CA ARG A 790 -20.78 6.87 23.30
C ARG A 790 -19.27 6.64 23.20
N VAL A 791 -18.77 5.52 23.74
CA VAL A 791 -17.35 5.14 23.62
C VAL A 791 -16.97 4.94 22.14
N ARG A 792 -17.83 4.29 21.34
CA ARG A 792 -17.62 4.10 19.91
C ARG A 792 -17.56 5.45 19.17
N LEU A 793 -18.46 6.37 19.48
CA LEU A 793 -18.51 7.70 18.88
C LEU A 793 -17.31 8.57 19.29
N LEU A 794 -16.87 8.48 20.55
CA LEU A 794 -15.64 9.11 21.02
C LEU A 794 -14.40 8.52 20.34
N LYS A 795 -14.34 7.19 20.15
CA LYS A 795 -13.26 6.52 19.43
C LYS A 795 -13.18 7.03 17.98
N LEU A 796 -14.32 7.07 17.27
CA LEU A 796 -14.40 7.65 15.92
C LEU A 796 -13.96 9.13 15.89
N LYS A 797 -14.40 9.95 16.87
CA LYS A 797 -14.03 11.37 16.96
C LYS A 797 -12.52 11.58 17.16
N HIS A 798 -11.88 10.75 18.01
CA HIS A 798 -10.44 10.85 18.28
C HIS A 798 -9.60 10.19 17.18
N GLU A 799 -10.13 9.20 16.46
CA GLU A 799 -9.53 8.58 15.26
C GLU A 799 -9.77 9.40 13.98
N ARG A 800 -9.65 10.74 14.07
CA ARG A 800 -9.88 11.66 12.94
C ARG A 800 -9.09 11.27 11.68
N LYS A 801 -7.89 10.71 11.83
CA LYS A 801 -7.05 10.25 10.71
C LYS A 801 -7.68 9.10 9.93
N ALA A 802 -8.37 8.20 10.62
CA ALA A 802 -8.98 7.04 10.02
C ALA A 802 -10.30 7.40 9.31
N LEU A 803 -11.12 8.28 9.91
CA LEU A 803 -12.25 8.90 9.23
C LEU A 803 -11.81 9.68 7.98
N LEU A 804 -10.71 10.44 8.06
CA LEU A 804 -10.16 11.13 6.90
C LEU A 804 -9.70 10.15 5.81
N SER A 805 -9.12 9.01 6.19
CA SER A 805 -8.71 7.98 5.24
C SER A 805 -9.88 7.29 4.57
N LEU A 806 -10.97 7.04 5.31
CA LEU A 806 -12.20 6.47 4.76
C LEU A 806 -12.86 7.43 3.76
N LEU A 807 -12.91 8.73 4.10
CA LEU A 807 -13.37 9.79 3.20
C LEU A 807 -12.48 9.94 1.96
N LEU A 808 -11.17 9.74 2.11
CA LEU A 808 -10.21 9.81 1.00
C LEU A 808 -10.36 8.59 0.06
N ILE A 809 -10.59 7.39 0.60
CA ILE A 809 -10.93 6.20 -0.20
C ILE A 809 -12.23 6.42 -0.95
N LEU A 810 -13.25 6.99 -0.29
CA LEU A 810 -14.52 7.36 -0.93
C LEU A 810 -14.33 8.39 -2.05
N GLY A 811 -13.48 9.41 -1.81
CA GLY A 811 -13.15 10.44 -2.80
C GLY A 811 -12.34 9.91 -4.00
N ILE A 812 -11.43 8.96 -3.80
CA ILE A 812 -10.73 8.28 -4.90
C ILE A 812 -11.71 7.42 -5.69
N GLY A 813 -12.63 6.73 -5.01
CA GLY A 813 -13.70 5.94 -5.63
C GLY A 813 -14.63 6.72 -6.56
N PHE A 814 -14.74 8.03 -6.35
CA PHE A 814 -15.50 8.94 -7.20
C PHE A 814 -14.80 9.28 -8.52
N CYS A 815 -13.46 9.25 -8.57
CA CYS A 815 -12.69 9.65 -9.75
C CYS A 815 -13.01 8.79 -11.00
N PRO A 816 -13.13 7.44 -10.92
CA PRO A 816 -13.54 6.61 -12.05
C PRO A 816 -14.94 6.95 -12.57
N VAL A 817 -15.91 7.21 -11.70
CA VAL A 817 -17.30 7.55 -12.09
C VAL A 817 -17.36 8.91 -12.78
N LEU A 818 -16.63 9.91 -12.25
CA LEU A 818 -16.51 11.21 -12.89
C LEU A 818 -15.79 11.11 -14.24
N LEU A 819 -14.72 10.31 -14.33
CA LEU A 819 -13.97 10.10 -15.55
C LEU A 819 -14.82 9.36 -16.59
N GLU A 820 -15.58 8.34 -16.20
CA GLU A 820 -16.54 7.64 -17.07
C GLU A 820 -17.62 8.58 -17.57
N TYR A 821 -18.19 9.43 -16.70
CA TYR A 821 -19.14 10.46 -17.13
C TYR A 821 -18.53 11.44 -18.14
N ILE A 822 -17.30 11.88 -17.91
CA ILE A 822 -16.57 12.74 -18.85
C ILE A 822 -16.32 12.02 -20.17
N ILE A 823 -15.86 10.76 -20.13
CA ILE A 823 -15.63 9.93 -21.32
C ILE A 823 -16.92 9.69 -22.08
N LEU A 824 -18.04 9.39 -21.40
CA LEU A 824 -19.35 9.23 -22.01
C LEU A 824 -19.84 10.51 -22.67
N LYS A 825 -19.64 11.67 -22.02
CA LYS A 825 -19.98 12.98 -22.59
C LYS A 825 -19.10 13.32 -23.79
N ILE A 826 -17.83 12.91 -23.77
CA ILE A 826 -16.91 13.02 -24.92
C ILE A 826 -17.37 12.07 -26.05
N TYR A 827 -17.78 10.84 -25.72
CA TYR A 827 -18.28 9.84 -26.68
C TYR A 827 -19.61 10.24 -27.32
N GLN A 828 -20.46 10.99 -26.60
CA GLN A 828 -21.69 11.57 -27.10
C GLN A 828 -21.47 12.73 -28.09
N SER A 829 -20.25 13.24 -28.25
CA SER A 829 -19.95 14.22 -29.28
C SER A 829 -20.06 13.57 -30.67
N SER A 830 -20.95 14.08 -31.51
CA SER A 830 -21.09 13.61 -32.89
C SER A 830 -19.77 13.80 -33.64
N TYR A 831 -19.13 12.71 -34.05
CA TYR A 831 -17.96 12.81 -34.91
C TYR A 831 -18.43 13.03 -36.36
N THR A 832 -17.92 14.08 -36.98
CA THR A 832 -18.02 14.32 -38.43
C THR A 832 -16.80 13.69 -39.09
N TRP A 833 -17.03 12.86 -40.12
CA TRP A 833 -15.97 12.25 -40.90
C TRP A 833 -16.17 12.62 -42.37
N GLU A 834 -15.17 13.28 -42.94
CA GLU A 834 -15.12 13.58 -44.37
C GLU A 834 -14.67 12.33 -45.14
N LEU A 835 -15.43 11.90 -46.14
CA LEU A 835 -15.08 10.74 -46.98
C LEU A 835 -14.10 11.16 -48.08
N SER A 836 -12.93 11.68 -47.70
CA SER A 836 -11.92 12.14 -48.66
C SER A 836 -11.00 11.00 -49.11
N PRO A 837 -10.77 10.82 -50.43
CA PRO A 837 -9.79 9.88 -50.97
C PRO A 837 -8.36 10.06 -50.44
N GLN A 838 -7.99 11.29 -50.07
CA GLN A 838 -6.64 11.66 -49.61
C GLN A 838 -6.26 11.02 -48.26
N LEU A 839 -7.24 10.52 -47.51
CA LEU A 839 -7.03 9.79 -46.26
C LEU A 839 -6.63 8.31 -46.48
N TYR A 840 -6.75 7.80 -47.70
CA TYR A 840 -6.51 6.39 -48.05
C TYR A 840 -5.48 6.22 -49.15
N PHE A 841 -5.43 7.16 -50.08
CA PHE A 841 -4.59 7.05 -51.26
C PHE A 841 -3.57 8.19 -51.35
N LEU A 842 -2.39 7.87 -51.89
CA LEU A 842 -1.30 8.82 -52.10
C LEU A 842 -1.66 9.85 -53.16
N ALA A 843 -1.18 11.09 -53.01
CA ALA A 843 -1.20 12.07 -54.09
C ALA A 843 -0.08 11.77 -55.12
N PRO A 844 -0.25 12.14 -56.41
CA PRO A 844 0.80 12.00 -57.42
C PRO A 844 2.13 12.65 -56.99
N GLY A 845 3.21 11.87 -56.98
CA GLY A 845 4.56 12.33 -56.60
C GLY A 845 4.88 12.32 -55.10
N GLN A 846 3.95 11.90 -54.23
CA GLN A 846 4.17 11.73 -52.79
C GLN A 846 5.00 10.46 -52.52
N GLN A 847 5.93 10.52 -51.56
CA GLN A 847 6.66 9.31 -51.13
C GLN A 847 5.73 8.34 -50.38
N PRO A 848 5.96 7.02 -50.47
CA PRO A 848 5.17 6.02 -49.75
C PRO A 848 5.15 6.32 -48.25
N CYS A 849 3.97 6.48 -47.67
CA CYS A 849 3.78 6.80 -46.25
C CYS A 849 2.59 6.00 -45.72
N ASP A 850 2.85 5.01 -44.87
CA ASP A 850 1.78 4.29 -44.16
C ASP A 850 0.98 5.30 -43.32
N PRO A 851 -0.37 5.31 -43.38
CA PRO A 851 -1.29 4.28 -43.90
C PRO A 851 -1.68 4.34 -45.40
N LEU A 852 -1.15 5.28 -46.19
CA LEU A 852 -1.61 5.58 -47.55
C LEU A 852 -0.99 4.65 -48.61
N THR A 853 -1.80 4.24 -49.60
CA THR A 853 -1.37 3.35 -50.70
C THR A 853 -1.71 3.95 -52.06
N GLN A 854 -1.22 3.39 -53.16
CA GLN A 854 -1.75 3.74 -54.49
C GLN A 854 -3.12 3.09 -54.70
N LEU A 855 -3.96 3.63 -55.58
CA LEU A 855 -5.22 3.00 -55.95
C LEU A 855 -4.99 2.05 -57.14
N LEU A 856 -5.33 0.77 -56.96
CA LEU A 856 -5.19 -0.24 -58.00
C LEU A 856 -6.41 -0.24 -58.94
N ILE A 857 -6.22 -0.02 -60.24
CA ILE A 857 -7.26 -0.13 -61.26
C ILE A 857 -6.98 -1.35 -62.14
N ILE A 858 -7.94 -2.26 -62.26
CA ILE A 858 -7.81 -3.50 -63.05
C ILE A 858 -8.75 -3.42 -64.24
N ASN A 859 -8.18 -3.40 -65.44
CA ASN A 859 -8.95 -3.37 -66.67
C ASN A 859 -9.31 -4.78 -67.14
N LYS A 860 -10.61 -5.11 -67.19
CA LYS A 860 -11.16 -6.36 -67.74
C LYS A 860 -12.06 -6.15 -68.96
N THR A 861 -12.12 -4.94 -69.50
CA THR A 861 -12.96 -4.60 -70.66
C THR A 861 -12.37 -5.08 -72.00
N GLY A 862 -11.06 -5.29 -72.06
CA GLY A 862 -10.33 -5.57 -73.30
C GLY A 862 -10.12 -4.35 -74.22
N ALA A 863 -10.59 -3.16 -73.82
CA ALA A 863 -10.44 -1.87 -74.51
C ALA A 863 -9.70 -0.84 -73.63
N SER A 864 -9.23 0.28 -74.21
CA SER A 864 -8.59 1.36 -73.45
C SER A 864 -9.62 2.10 -72.60
N ILE A 865 -9.32 2.31 -71.32
CA ILE A 865 -10.17 3.03 -70.34
C ILE A 865 -9.58 4.40 -69.97
N ASP A 866 -8.81 5.01 -70.88
CA ASP A 866 -8.00 6.20 -70.62
C ASP A 866 -8.86 7.42 -70.18
N ASP A 867 -10.07 7.54 -70.72
CA ASP A 867 -11.03 8.58 -70.33
C ASP A 867 -11.39 8.50 -68.82
N PHE A 868 -11.54 7.28 -68.30
CA PHE A 868 -11.83 7.06 -66.88
C PHE A 868 -10.56 7.24 -66.03
N ILE A 869 -9.41 6.74 -66.49
CA ILE A 869 -8.13 6.91 -65.79
C ILE A 869 -7.82 8.40 -65.60
N HIS A 870 -7.87 9.20 -66.68
CA HIS A 870 -7.64 10.64 -66.59
C HIS A 870 -8.64 11.34 -65.68
N SER A 871 -9.92 10.93 -65.69
CA SER A 871 -10.92 11.49 -64.77
C SER A 871 -10.59 11.20 -63.29
N VAL A 872 -10.06 10.02 -62.98
CA VAL A 872 -9.62 9.68 -61.61
C VAL A 872 -8.31 10.38 -61.24
N GLU A 873 -7.36 10.54 -62.17
CA GLU A 873 -6.12 11.30 -61.92
C GLU A 873 -6.41 12.77 -61.55
N HIS A 874 -7.43 13.39 -62.16
CA HIS A 874 -7.89 14.74 -61.81
C HIS A 874 -8.40 14.86 -60.36
N GLN A 875 -8.70 13.74 -59.69
CA GLN A 875 -9.07 13.72 -58.26
C GLN A 875 -7.84 13.77 -57.33
N ASN A 876 -6.63 13.96 -57.87
CA ASN A 876 -5.35 14.04 -57.14
C ASN A 876 -5.00 12.73 -56.40
N ILE A 877 -5.20 11.59 -57.08
CA ILE A 877 -4.93 10.24 -56.56
C ILE A 877 -3.84 9.57 -57.42
N ALA A 878 -2.85 8.95 -56.79
CA ALA A 878 -1.84 8.15 -57.45
C ALA A 878 -2.40 6.75 -57.82
N LEU A 879 -2.31 6.40 -59.09
CA LEU A 879 -2.90 5.18 -59.66
C LEU A 879 -1.84 4.16 -60.07
N GLU A 880 -2.13 2.89 -59.83
CA GLU A 880 -1.43 1.76 -60.45
C GLU A 880 -2.44 0.99 -61.34
N VAL A 881 -2.19 0.95 -62.65
CA VAL A 881 -3.14 0.39 -63.62
C VAL A 881 -2.63 -0.96 -64.15
N ASP A 882 -3.39 -2.03 -63.92
CA ASP A 882 -3.17 -3.33 -64.57
C ASP A 882 -3.90 -3.38 -65.91
N ILE A 883 -3.15 -3.10 -66.97
CA ILE A 883 -3.61 -3.11 -68.37
C ILE A 883 -3.85 -4.55 -68.87
N SER A 884 -3.16 -5.53 -68.30
CA SER A 884 -3.22 -6.93 -68.73
C SER A 884 -4.40 -7.71 -68.14
N GLY A 885 -5.03 -7.18 -67.09
CA GLY A 885 -6.11 -7.82 -66.35
C GLY A 885 -5.72 -9.15 -65.69
N THR A 886 -4.42 -9.43 -65.58
CA THR A 886 -3.87 -10.70 -65.08
C THR A 886 -3.76 -10.73 -63.55
N ARG A 887 -3.72 -9.57 -62.88
CA ARG A 887 -3.66 -9.52 -61.42
C ARG A 887 -5.01 -9.84 -60.81
N ASN A 888 -5.01 -10.79 -59.86
CA ASN A 888 -6.14 -10.96 -58.96
C ASN A 888 -6.08 -9.88 -57.89
N GLY A 889 -6.72 -8.72 -58.12
CA GLY A 889 -6.84 -7.65 -57.12
C GLY A 889 -7.51 -8.04 -55.80
N LEU A 890 -8.05 -9.25 -55.71
CA LEU A 890 -8.59 -9.84 -54.48
C LEU A 890 -7.50 -10.51 -53.62
N ASP A 891 -6.38 -10.94 -54.21
CA ASP A 891 -5.32 -11.69 -53.53
C ASP A 891 -4.16 -10.81 -53.02
N ASP A 892 -4.17 -9.52 -53.35
CA ASP A 892 -3.12 -8.56 -53.00
C ASP A 892 -3.60 -7.53 -51.95
N PRO A 893 -3.40 -7.80 -50.64
CA PRO A 893 -3.84 -6.90 -49.57
C PRO A 893 -2.91 -5.69 -49.35
N SER A 894 -1.92 -5.47 -50.22
CA SER A 894 -1.00 -4.33 -50.12
C SER A 894 -1.67 -2.98 -50.46
N TYR A 895 -2.80 -3.00 -51.16
CA TYR A 895 -3.58 -1.80 -51.49
C TYR A 895 -4.72 -1.58 -50.48
N ASN A 896 -5.07 -0.33 -50.20
CA ASN A 896 -6.23 0.01 -49.37
C ASN A 896 -7.56 -0.28 -50.11
N GLY A 897 -7.55 -0.27 -51.44
CA GLY A 897 -8.70 -0.60 -52.28
C GLY A 897 -8.30 -0.77 -53.75
N ALA A 898 -9.16 -1.45 -54.51
CA ALA A 898 -8.99 -1.64 -55.95
C ALA A 898 -10.34 -1.51 -56.70
N ILE A 899 -10.29 -0.97 -57.91
CA ILE A 899 -11.45 -0.81 -58.80
C ILE A 899 -11.26 -1.72 -60.01
N ILE A 900 -12.18 -2.66 -60.21
CA ILE A 900 -12.18 -3.57 -61.35
C ILE A 900 -13.20 -3.03 -62.35
N VAL A 901 -12.76 -2.66 -63.54
CA VAL A 901 -13.61 -2.14 -64.61
C VAL A 901 -13.87 -3.26 -65.62
N SER A 902 -15.14 -3.53 -65.91
CA SER A 902 -15.62 -4.56 -66.84
C SER A 902 -16.74 -4.01 -67.73
N GLY A 903 -17.06 -4.67 -68.85
CA GLY A 903 -18.10 -4.21 -69.78
C GLY A 903 -17.61 -4.01 -71.22
N HIS A 904 -18.51 -3.55 -72.09
CA HIS A 904 -18.26 -3.27 -73.51
C HIS A 904 -18.21 -1.75 -73.76
N GLU A 905 -17.61 -1.31 -74.87
CA GLU A 905 -17.33 0.11 -75.18
C GLU A 905 -18.45 1.07 -74.72
N LYS A 906 -18.09 1.99 -73.81
CA LYS A 906 -18.91 3.05 -73.19
C LYS A 906 -19.94 2.64 -72.11
N ASN A 907 -20.14 1.36 -71.83
CA ASN A 907 -20.97 0.89 -70.71
C ASN A 907 -20.10 0.19 -69.66
N TYR A 908 -19.56 0.97 -68.71
CA TYR A 908 -18.70 0.45 -67.66
C TYR A 908 -19.52 -0.19 -66.53
N SER A 909 -19.08 -1.37 -66.10
CA SER A 909 -19.53 -2.03 -64.88
C SER A 909 -18.36 -2.15 -63.92
N PHE A 910 -18.56 -1.63 -62.70
CA PHE A 910 -17.52 -1.54 -61.69
C PHE A 910 -17.69 -2.63 -60.62
N SER A 911 -16.58 -3.26 -60.22
CA SER A 911 -16.50 -4.00 -58.97
C SER A 911 -15.50 -3.33 -58.03
N LEU A 912 -15.93 -3.03 -56.81
CA LEU A 912 -15.10 -2.43 -55.77
C LEU A 912 -14.52 -3.51 -54.88
N ALA A 913 -13.19 -3.61 -54.82
CA ALA A 913 -12.48 -4.51 -53.92
C ALA A 913 -11.90 -3.69 -52.76
N CYS A 914 -12.33 -3.98 -51.54
CA CYS A 914 -11.94 -3.20 -50.37
C CYS A 914 -11.05 -3.99 -49.41
N ASN A 915 -10.02 -3.34 -48.88
CA ASN A 915 -9.22 -3.88 -47.80
C ASN A 915 -9.97 -3.76 -46.47
N THR A 916 -10.17 -4.88 -45.79
CA THR A 916 -10.98 -4.92 -44.56
C THR A 916 -10.35 -4.22 -43.37
N LYS A 917 -9.09 -3.80 -43.46
CA LYS A 917 -8.43 -2.93 -42.46
C LYS A 917 -8.92 -1.48 -42.51
N ARG A 918 -9.51 -1.03 -43.61
CA ARG A 918 -10.00 0.34 -43.79
C ARG A 918 -11.51 0.37 -43.69
N LEU A 919 -12.03 0.94 -42.60
CA LEU A 919 -13.46 0.89 -42.27
C LEU A 919 -14.35 1.58 -43.31
N ASN A 920 -13.96 2.74 -43.85
CA ASN A 920 -14.76 3.51 -44.81
C ASN A 920 -14.32 3.32 -46.26
N CYS A 921 -13.55 2.28 -46.57
CA CYS A 921 -13.01 2.14 -47.92
C CYS A 921 -14.10 1.93 -49.00
N PHE A 922 -15.22 1.24 -48.71
CA PHE A 922 -16.34 1.15 -49.67
C PHE A 922 -17.00 2.52 -49.98
N PRO A 923 -17.41 3.32 -48.98
CA PRO A 923 -17.89 4.69 -49.21
C PRO A 923 -16.93 5.56 -50.03
N VAL A 924 -15.63 5.49 -49.76
CA VAL A 924 -14.60 6.28 -50.46
C VAL A 924 -14.41 5.80 -51.89
N LEU A 925 -14.33 4.48 -52.13
CA LEU A 925 -14.25 3.93 -53.49
C LEU A 925 -15.50 4.27 -54.32
N MET A 926 -16.68 4.30 -53.69
CA MET A 926 -17.92 4.68 -54.37
C MET A 926 -17.92 6.16 -54.77
N ASP A 927 -17.36 7.02 -53.91
CA ASP A 927 -17.19 8.45 -54.20
C ASP A 927 -16.20 8.66 -55.36
N ILE A 928 -15.09 7.91 -55.39
CA ILE A 928 -14.08 7.95 -56.48
C ILE A 928 -14.71 7.54 -57.81
N VAL A 929 -15.50 6.45 -57.84
CA VAL A 929 -16.18 6.00 -59.08
C VAL A 929 -17.24 7.01 -59.52
N SER A 930 -18.04 7.55 -58.59
CA SER A 930 -19.06 8.56 -58.89
C SER A 930 -18.44 9.82 -59.49
N ASN A 931 -17.37 10.33 -58.88
CA ASN A 931 -16.62 11.48 -59.37
C ASN A 931 -15.85 11.17 -60.66
N GLY A 932 -15.41 9.93 -60.86
CA GLY A 932 -14.81 9.46 -62.12
C GLY A 932 -15.79 9.54 -63.29
N LEU A 933 -17.03 9.07 -63.09
CA LEU A 933 -18.10 9.18 -64.11
C LEU A 933 -18.51 10.64 -64.35
N LEU A 934 -18.61 11.46 -63.30
CA LEU A 934 -18.90 12.88 -63.44
C LEU A 934 -17.80 13.62 -64.21
N GLY A 935 -16.53 13.37 -63.87
CA GLY A 935 -15.37 14.03 -64.47
C GLY A 935 -15.15 13.68 -65.93
N MET A 936 -15.63 12.52 -66.40
CA MET A 936 -15.63 12.17 -67.82
C MET A 936 -16.51 13.10 -68.67
N VAL A 937 -17.59 13.65 -68.09
CA VAL A 937 -18.50 14.58 -68.77
C VAL A 937 -18.23 16.04 -68.40
N LYS A 938 -17.91 16.29 -67.13
CA LYS A 938 -17.68 17.63 -66.57
C LYS A 938 -16.49 17.63 -65.60
N PRO A 939 -15.24 17.81 -66.09
CA PRO A 939 -14.03 17.77 -65.28
C PRO A 939 -13.96 18.81 -64.14
N SER A 940 -14.75 19.89 -64.23
CA SER A 940 -14.74 20.98 -63.25
C SER A 940 -15.65 20.77 -62.05
N ALA A 941 -16.41 19.67 -62.00
CA ALA A 941 -17.38 19.39 -60.95
C ALA A 941 -16.93 18.19 -60.12
N HIS A 942 -17.04 18.31 -58.79
CA HIS A 942 -16.64 17.29 -57.84
C HIS A 942 -17.69 17.20 -56.73
N ILE A 943 -18.18 15.99 -56.49
CA ILE A 943 -19.12 15.67 -55.43
C ILE A 943 -18.34 15.44 -54.13
N GLN A 944 -18.70 16.15 -53.07
CA GLN A 944 -18.12 16.00 -51.74
C GLN A 944 -19.15 15.37 -50.79
N THR A 945 -18.84 14.19 -50.29
CA THR A 945 -19.71 13.45 -49.37
C THR A 945 -19.15 13.46 -47.96
N ASP A 946 -19.92 14.00 -47.01
CA ASP A 946 -19.58 13.94 -45.59
C ASP A 946 -20.53 13.01 -44.83
N ARG A 947 -20.05 12.43 -43.72
CA ARG A 947 -20.90 11.61 -42.83
C ARG A 947 -20.75 12.01 -41.36
N SER A 948 -21.81 11.81 -40.59
CA SER A 948 -21.74 11.85 -39.12
C SER A 948 -22.77 10.93 -38.48
N THR A 949 -22.53 10.54 -37.24
CA THR A 949 -23.54 9.85 -36.43
C THR A 949 -24.22 10.79 -35.45
N PHE A 950 -25.50 10.56 -35.17
CA PHE A 950 -26.21 11.19 -34.06
C PHE A 950 -26.78 10.12 -33.12
N PHE A 951 -26.96 10.48 -31.86
CA PHE A 951 -27.58 9.61 -30.86
C PHE A 951 -29.10 9.82 -30.90
N GLU A 952 -29.88 8.74 -31.04
CA GLU A 952 -31.30 8.76 -30.67
C GLU A 952 -31.36 8.69 -29.14
N GLU A 953 -32.20 9.49 -28.47
CA GLU A 953 -32.47 9.38 -27.03
C GLU A 953 -33.17 8.04 -26.72
N GLN A 954 -32.45 6.92 -26.81
CA GLN A 954 -32.88 5.63 -26.29
C GLN A 954 -32.00 5.23 -25.11
N ASN A 955 -32.69 4.91 -24.02
CA ASN A 955 -32.14 4.37 -22.77
C ASN A 955 -31.36 3.07 -23.04
N ASN A 956 -30.05 3.16 -23.25
CA ASN A 956 -29.21 1.99 -23.44
C ASN A 956 -29.01 1.27 -22.09
N PRO A 957 -29.49 0.03 -21.90
CA PRO A 957 -29.46 -0.65 -20.59
C PRO A 957 -28.04 -1.10 -20.18
N PHE A 958 -27.09 -1.20 -21.13
CA PHE A 958 -25.72 -1.63 -20.86
C PHE A 958 -24.83 -0.53 -20.23
N GLN A 959 -25.28 0.71 -20.22
CA GLN A 959 -24.54 1.86 -19.66
C GLN A 959 -24.52 1.89 -18.11
N PHE A 960 -25.19 0.94 -17.46
CA PHE A 960 -25.45 0.93 -16.01
C PHE A 960 -24.60 -0.07 -15.21
N LEU A 961 -23.88 -0.99 -15.84
CA LEU A 961 -23.23 -2.10 -15.11
C LEU A 961 -21.91 -1.69 -14.43
N PHE A 962 -21.16 -0.75 -15.02
CA PHE A 962 -19.82 -0.38 -14.58
C PHE A 962 -19.78 0.49 -13.31
N PRO A 963 -20.68 1.49 -13.16
CA PRO A 963 -20.77 2.27 -11.92
C PRO A 963 -21.20 1.39 -10.73
N VAL A 964 -22.14 0.47 -10.94
CA VAL A 964 -22.65 -0.43 -9.88
C VAL A 964 -21.55 -1.33 -9.32
N MET A 965 -20.68 -1.88 -10.18
CA MET A 965 -19.54 -2.70 -9.73
C MET A 965 -18.52 -1.88 -8.93
N SER A 966 -18.25 -0.64 -9.35
CA SER A 966 -17.35 0.27 -8.63
C SER A 966 -17.91 0.67 -7.26
N TRP A 967 -19.21 0.94 -7.19
CA TRP A 967 -19.90 1.24 -5.93
C TRP A 967 -19.96 0.04 -4.98
N LEU A 968 -20.13 -1.19 -5.49
CA LEU A 968 -20.08 -2.42 -4.70
C LEU A 968 -18.69 -2.66 -4.09
N ILE A 969 -17.62 -2.41 -4.85
CA ILE A 969 -16.24 -2.53 -4.36
C ILE A 969 -15.97 -1.49 -3.25
N LEU A 970 -16.41 -0.23 -3.43
CA LEU A 970 -16.26 0.81 -2.42
C LEU A 970 -17.07 0.54 -1.16
N ALA A 971 -18.33 0.11 -1.28
CA ALA A 971 -19.16 -0.28 -0.14
C ALA A 971 -18.55 -1.45 0.65
N SER A 972 -17.96 -2.42 -0.05
CA SER A 972 -17.28 -3.56 0.58
C SER A 972 -15.99 -3.17 1.32
N SER A 973 -15.31 -2.08 0.91
CA SER A 973 -14.06 -1.62 1.52
C SER A 973 -14.22 -0.98 2.90
N CYS A 974 -15.43 -0.54 3.25
CA CYS A 974 -15.75 0.03 4.55
C CYS A 974 -15.93 -1.04 5.65
N ALA A 975 -16.33 -2.27 5.30
CA ALA A 975 -16.59 -3.35 6.26
C ALA A 975 -15.35 -3.84 7.03
N PRO A 976 -14.18 -4.02 6.38
CA PRO A 976 -12.93 -4.36 7.05
C PRO A 976 -12.52 -3.35 8.13
N TYR A 977 -12.79 -2.05 7.94
CA TYR A 977 -12.42 -1.01 8.92
C TYR A 977 -13.11 -1.23 10.28
N ILE A 978 -14.39 -1.57 10.26
CA ILE A 978 -15.20 -1.79 11.45
C ILE A 978 -14.81 -3.10 12.14
N ALA A 979 -14.61 -4.16 11.35
CA ALA A 979 -14.11 -5.43 11.86
C ALA A 979 -12.71 -5.28 12.50
N MET A 980 -11.85 -4.43 11.95
CA MET A 980 -10.50 -4.23 12.46
C MET A 980 -10.48 -3.56 13.85
N SER A 981 -11.42 -2.65 14.12
CA SER A 981 -11.55 -2.06 15.46
C SER A 981 -12.02 -3.07 16.51
N SER A 982 -12.97 -3.94 16.18
CA SER A 982 -13.46 -4.94 17.15
C SER A 982 -12.41 -6.03 17.39
N ILE A 983 -11.60 -6.36 16.38
CA ILE A 983 -10.42 -7.22 16.51
C ILE A 983 -9.37 -6.57 17.42
N ASP A 984 -9.13 -5.27 17.31
CA ASP A 984 -8.17 -4.57 18.18
C ASP A 984 -8.63 -4.54 19.65
N ASP A 985 -9.92 -4.33 19.90
CA ASP A 985 -10.51 -4.37 21.25
C ASP A 985 -10.39 -5.79 21.87
N SER A 986 -10.45 -6.84 21.04
CA SER A 986 -10.20 -8.23 21.47
C SER A 986 -8.71 -8.48 21.75
N LYS A 987 -7.82 -8.01 20.87
CA LYS A 987 -6.37 -8.16 21.00
C LYS A 987 -5.82 -7.45 22.25
N ASN A 988 -6.38 -6.30 22.58
CA ASN A 988 -6.01 -5.51 23.76
C ASN A 988 -6.66 -6.03 25.05
N LYS A 989 -7.39 -7.16 25.01
CA LYS A 989 -8.13 -7.74 26.15
C LYS A 989 -9.19 -6.81 26.75
N ALA A 990 -9.53 -5.70 26.09
CA ALA A 990 -10.52 -4.75 26.55
C ALA A 990 -11.91 -5.40 26.63
N TRP A 991 -12.27 -6.23 25.65
CA TRP A 991 -13.53 -6.99 25.70
C TRP A 991 -13.59 -7.94 26.90
N SER A 992 -12.51 -8.67 27.20
CA SER A 992 -12.45 -9.53 28.38
C SER A 992 -12.52 -8.73 29.69
N GLN A 993 -11.89 -7.57 29.76
CA GLN A 993 -11.96 -6.68 30.94
C GLN A 993 -13.38 -6.17 31.14
N LEU A 994 -14.03 -5.65 30.08
CA LEU A 994 -15.41 -5.16 30.13
C LEU A 994 -16.40 -6.27 30.51
N ARG A 995 -16.17 -7.51 30.04
CA ARG A 995 -16.98 -8.67 30.41
C ARG A 995 -16.80 -9.03 31.89
N ILE A 996 -15.58 -8.99 32.41
CA ILE A 996 -15.31 -9.20 33.86
C ILE A 996 -15.95 -8.09 34.70
N SER A 997 -16.02 -6.86 34.16
CA SER A 997 -16.71 -5.72 34.78
C SER A 997 -18.24 -5.74 34.64
N GLY A 998 -18.84 -6.83 34.12
CA GLY A 998 -20.30 -7.02 34.08
C GLY A 998 -21.02 -6.50 32.83
N LEU A 999 -20.31 -6.20 31.74
CA LEU A 999 -20.93 -5.84 30.46
C LEU A 999 -21.59 -7.06 29.79
N PHE A 1000 -22.86 -6.94 29.41
CA PHE A 1000 -23.53 -7.98 28.62
C PHE A 1000 -22.91 -8.09 27.21
N PRO A 1001 -22.60 -9.31 26.72
CA PRO A 1001 -22.07 -9.50 25.36
C PRO A 1001 -22.98 -8.91 24.28
N SER A 1002 -24.30 -8.97 24.46
CA SER A 1002 -25.26 -8.36 23.55
C SER A 1002 -25.18 -6.82 23.57
N ALA A 1003 -25.08 -6.20 24.74
CA ALA A 1003 -25.00 -4.74 24.86
C ALA A 1003 -23.77 -4.15 24.14
N TYR A 1004 -22.65 -4.89 24.13
CA TYR A 1004 -21.46 -4.52 23.38
C TYR A 1004 -21.72 -4.43 21.86
N TRP A 1005 -22.26 -5.49 21.27
CA TRP A 1005 -22.53 -5.55 19.82
C TRP A 1005 -23.64 -4.59 19.40
N PHE A 1006 -24.72 -4.48 20.19
CA PHE A 1006 -25.79 -3.53 19.92
C PHE A 1006 -25.31 -2.08 20.05
N GLY A 1007 -24.45 -1.76 21.02
CA GLY A 1007 -23.83 -0.43 21.16
C GLY A 1007 -22.93 -0.06 19.99
N GLN A 1008 -22.16 -1.01 19.43
CA GLN A 1008 -21.38 -0.79 18.21
C GLN A 1008 -22.29 -0.59 16.99
N ALA A 1009 -23.28 -1.46 16.80
CA ALA A 1009 -24.22 -1.38 15.68
C ALA A 1009 -25.02 -0.07 15.65
N LEU A 1010 -25.36 0.48 16.82
CA LEU A 1010 -26.09 1.74 16.96
C LEU A 1010 -25.36 2.92 16.31
N VAL A 1011 -24.03 2.89 16.26
CA VAL A 1011 -23.21 3.95 15.64
C VAL A 1011 -22.84 3.60 14.21
N ASP A 1012 -22.46 2.34 13.97
CA ASP A 1012 -21.90 1.91 12.70
C ASP A 1012 -22.99 1.79 11.60
N VAL A 1013 -24.22 1.36 11.93
CA VAL A 1013 -25.32 1.22 10.95
C VAL A 1013 -25.78 2.58 10.39
N PRO A 1014 -26.06 3.62 11.22
CA PRO A 1014 -26.38 4.95 10.70
C PRO A 1014 -25.26 5.57 9.86
N MET A 1015 -23.99 5.32 10.24
CA MET A 1015 -22.84 5.79 9.47
C MET A 1015 -22.81 5.17 8.06
N TYR A 1016 -23.10 3.87 7.92
CA TYR A 1016 -23.25 3.23 6.62
C TYR A 1016 -24.36 3.82 5.78
N TRP A 1017 -25.53 4.03 6.38
CA TRP A 1017 -26.66 4.65 5.70
C TRP A 1017 -26.33 6.05 5.19
N LEU A 1018 -25.56 6.83 5.95
CA LEU A 1018 -25.11 8.16 5.54
C LEU A 1018 -24.13 8.09 4.36
N ILE A 1019 -23.21 7.12 4.35
CA ILE A 1019 -22.30 6.87 3.22
C ILE A 1019 -23.11 6.48 1.97
N PHE A 1020 -24.05 5.53 2.07
CA PHE A 1020 -24.90 5.14 0.95
C PHE A 1020 -25.77 6.30 0.45
N LEU A 1021 -26.31 7.12 1.35
CA LEU A 1021 -27.11 8.30 0.99
C LEU A 1021 -26.26 9.36 0.26
N PHE A 1022 -25.01 9.57 0.69
CA PHE A 1022 -24.07 10.44 0.00
C PHE A 1022 -23.71 9.91 -1.40
N MET A 1023 -23.44 8.61 -1.52
CA MET A 1023 -23.20 7.96 -2.82
C MET A 1023 -24.40 8.14 -3.77
N TYR A 1024 -25.62 7.94 -3.25
CA TYR A 1024 -26.85 8.16 -4.00
C TYR A 1024 -27.03 9.61 -4.45
N LEU A 1025 -26.80 10.57 -3.56
CA LEU A 1025 -26.97 11.99 -3.86
C LEU A 1025 -26.01 12.44 -4.97
N ILE A 1026 -24.80 11.88 -4.99
CA ILE A 1026 -23.81 12.13 -6.04
C ILE A 1026 -24.21 11.47 -7.36
N ASP A 1027 -24.69 10.22 -7.36
CA ASP A 1027 -25.20 9.56 -8.55
C ASP A 1027 -26.39 10.33 -9.15
N TYR A 1028 -27.30 10.82 -8.30
CA TYR A 1028 -28.41 11.68 -8.69
C TYR A 1028 -27.95 13.00 -9.34
N ILE A 1029 -26.88 13.63 -8.83
CA ILE A 1029 -26.32 14.87 -9.41
C ILE A 1029 -25.67 14.60 -10.78
N LEU A 1030 -24.98 13.47 -10.95
CA LEU A 1030 -24.31 13.13 -12.21
C LEU A 1030 -25.27 12.62 -13.29
N SER A 1031 -26.35 11.95 -12.88
CA SER A 1031 -27.33 11.32 -13.77
C SER A 1031 -28.63 12.13 -13.87
N ILE A 1032 -28.57 13.34 -14.45
CA ILE A 1032 -29.72 14.26 -14.59
C ILE A 1032 -30.86 13.72 -15.49
N GLN A 1033 -30.68 12.58 -16.18
CA GLN A 1033 -31.59 12.10 -17.23
C GLN A 1033 -32.31 10.76 -16.94
N ILE A 1034 -32.24 10.21 -15.73
CA ILE A 1034 -32.82 8.87 -15.43
C ILE A 1034 -34.09 8.97 -14.58
N SER A 1035 -35.10 8.20 -14.98
CA SER A 1035 -36.40 8.05 -14.30
C SER A 1035 -36.24 7.58 -12.84
N LEU A 1036 -36.86 8.32 -11.91
CA LEU A 1036 -37.04 8.02 -10.47
C LEU A 1036 -37.40 6.54 -10.19
N LEU A 1037 -38.14 5.90 -11.10
CA LEU A 1037 -38.60 4.52 -10.95
C LEU A 1037 -37.46 3.49 -11.10
N LYS A 1038 -36.48 3.74 -11.98
CA LYS A 1038 -35.33 2.83 -12.17
C LYS A 1038 -34.35 2.87 -11.00
N SER A 1039 -34.16 4.05 -10.41
CA SER A 1039 -33.32 4.24 -9.22
C SER A 1039 -33.90 3.52 -8.00
N ILE A 1040 -35.24 3.53 -7.84
CA ILE A 1040 -35.93 2.77 -6.78
C ILE A 1040 -35.74 1.25 -6.98
N ILE A 1041 -35.80 0.76 -8.22
CA ILE A 1041 -35.55 -0.65 -8.54
C ILE A 1041 -34.09 -1.04 -8.22
N GLN A 1042 -33.13 -0.14 -8.45
CA GLN A 1042 -31.72 -0.36 -8.09
C GLN A 1042 -31.51 -0.40 -6.57
N ILE A 1043 -32.18 0.47 -5.82
CA ILE A 1043 -32.17 0.43 -4.35
C ILE A 1043 -32.77 -0.88 -3.85
N MET A 1044 -33.93 -1.28 -4.39
CA MET A 1044 -34.58 -2.56 -4.08
C MET A 1044 -33.70 -3.74 -4.48
N GLN A 1045 -32.98 -3.70 -5.60
CA GLN A 1045 -32.05 -4.76 -6.00
C GLN A 1045 -30.81 -4.81 -5.13
N ILE A 1046 -30.20 -3.70 -4.73
CA ILE A 1046 -29.00 -3.68 -3.86
C ILE A 1046 -29.36 -4.14 -2.45
N THR A 1047 -30.49 -3.68 -1.92
CA THR A 1047 -31.03 -4.13 -0.63
C THR A 1047 -31.51 -5.58 -0.68
N PHE A 1048 -32.11 -6.02 -1.79
CA PHE A 1048 -32.51 -7.42 -2.00
C PHE A 1048 -31.30 -8.32 -2.26
N PHE A 1049 -30.23 -7.87 -2.92
CA PHE A 1049 -29.00 -8.66 -3.09
C PHE A 1049 -28.25 -8.80 -1.77
N SER A 1050 -28.19 -7.73 -0.96
CA SER A 1050 -27.60 -7.82 0.39
C SER A 1050 -28.43 -8.72 1.30
N LEU A 1051 -29.76 -8.75 1.14
CA LEU A 1051 -30.69 -9.63 1.88
C LEU A 1051 -30.74 -11.06 1.31
N ALA A 1052 -30.56 -11.26 0.00
CA ALA A 1052 -30.56 -12.57 -0.66
C ALA A 1052 -29.24 -13.31 -0.41
N MET A 1053 -28.11 -12.61 -0.35
CA MET A 1053 -26.83 -13.18 0.08
C MET A 1053 -26.81 -13.53 1.59
N LEU A 1054 -27.80 -13.02 2.36
CA LEU A 1054 -28.09 -13.40 3.74
C LEU A 1054 -28.98 -14.66 3.85
N LEU A 1055 -29.64 -15.08 2.76
CA LEU A 1055 -30.63 -16.17 2.73
C LEU A 1055 -30.21 -17.39 1.92
N VAL A 1056 -29.28 -17.27 0.97
CA VAL A 1056 -28.75 -18.39 0.17
C VAL A 1056 -27.62 -19.09 0.94
N ASP A 1057 -27.98 -19.66 2.09
CA ASP A 1057 -27.34 -20.84 2.66
C ASP A 1057 -28.24 -22.03 2.28
N ASN A 1058 -28.05 -22.57 1.07
CA ASN A 1058 -28.28 -23.98 0.70
C ASN A 1058 -28.32 -24.13 -0.83
N TYR A 1059 -27.59 -25.13 -1.30
CA TYR A 1059 -27.47 -25.70 -2.65
C TYR A 1059 -26.20 -25.40 -3.44
N GLU A 1060 -25.56 -26.52 -3.76
CA GLU A 1060 -24.36 -26.73 -4.58
C GLU A 1060 -24.45 -26.01 -5.94
N TYR A 1061 -23.31 -25.47 -6.38
CA TYR A 1061 -22.94 -24.89 -7.69
C TYR A 1061 -22.50 -23.41 -7.62
N ALA A 1062 -21.29 -23.16 -7.11
CA ALA A 1062 -20.58 -21.89 -7.33
C ALA A 1062 -19.06 -22.01 -7.03
N SER A 1063 -18.33 -22.83 -7.79
CA SER A 1063 -16.87 -23.02 -7.63
C SER A 1063 -15.99 -21.87 -8.18
N LEU A 1064 -16.54 -20.70 -8.51
CA LEU A 1064 -15.76 -19.58 -9.08
C LEU A 1064 -15.91 -18.22 -8.37
N TYR A 1065 -16.70 -18.13 -7.29
CA TYR A 1065 -16.95 -16.84 -6.60
C TYR A 1065 -16.49 -16.81 -5.13
N VAL A 1066 -15.89 -17.89 -4.63
CA VAL A 1066 -15.67 -18.10 -3.18
C VAL A 1066 -14.33 -17.54 -2.65
N VAL A 1067 -13.38 -17.13 -3.49
CA VAL A 1067 -12.02 -16.78 -3.01
C VAL A 1067 -11.84 -15.29 -2.66
N THR A 1068 -12.73 -14.38 -3.07
CA THR A 1068 -12.48 -12.93 -2.91
C THR A 1068 -13.44 -12.18 -1.98
N PHE A 1069 -14.51 -12.79 -1.45
CA PHE A 1069 -15.54 -12.03 -0.72
C PHE A 1069 -16.06 -12.59 0.62
N LEU A 1070 -15.66 -13.79 1.06
CA LEU A 1070 -16.38 -14.47 2.16
C LEU A 1070 -15.71 -14.55 3.53
N ILE A 1071 -14.51 -13.99 3.74
CA ILE A 1071 -13.84 -14.11 5.05
C ILE A 1071 -14.27 -13.06 6.11
N PRO A 1072 -14.81 -11.86 5.81
CA PRO A 1072 -15.21 -10.91 6.87
C PRO A 1072 -16.65 -11.06 7.39
N HIS A 1073 -17.60 -11.56 6.58
CA HIS A 1073 -19.03 -11.56 6.95
C HIS A 1073 -19.51 -12.86 7.63
N ALA A 1074 -18.87 -14.00 7.37
CA ALA A 1074 -19.19 -15.28 8.02
C ALA A 1074 -18.88 -15.26 9.53
N THR A 1075 -17.87 -14.48 9.96
CA THR A 1075 -17.51 -14.31 11.38
C THR A 1075 -18.53 -13.50 12.18
N LEU A 1076 -19.29 -12.62 11.52
CA LEU A 1076 -20.27 -11.77 12.19
C LEU A 1076 -21.59 -12.52 12.44
N LEU A 1077 -22.01 -13.39 11.52
CA LEU A 1077 -23.19 -14.26 11.70
C LEU A 1077 -22.91 -15.49 12.58
N GLY A 1078 -21.71 -16.10 12.46
CA GLY A 1078 -21.27 -17.20 13.31
C GLY A 1078 -21.24 -16.82 14.80
N CYS A 1079 -20.88 -15.56 15.11
CA CYS A 1079 -20.94 -15.04 16.48
C CYS A 1079 -22.36 -14.63 16.93
N MET A 1080 -23.28 -14.29 16.02
CA MET A 1080 -24.66 -13.94 16.38
C MET A 1080 -25.57 -15.16 16.58
N LEU A 1081 -25.33 -16.29 15.90
CA LEU A 1081 -26.22 -17.46 15.94
C LEU A 1081 -25.90 -18.47 17.05
N LEU A 1082 -24.72 -18.45 17.64
CA LEU A 1082 -24.32 -19.39 18.70
C LEU A 1082 -25.04 -19.26 20.07
N PRO A 1083 -25.71 -18.14 20.45
CA PRO A 1083 -26.50 -18.09 21.68
C PRO A 1083 -28.02 -18.26 21.49
N PHE A 1084 -28.56 -18.30 20.25
CA PHE A 1084 -30.00 -18.31 19.99
C PHE A 1084 -30.67 -19.70 20.09
N ARG A 1085 -30.23 -20.52 21.05
CA ARG A 1085 -30.88 -21.80 21.36
C ARG A 1085 -31.42 -21.88 22.79
N VAL A 1086 -31.84 -20.77 23.39
CA VAL A 1086 -32.78 -20.76 24.53
C VAL A 1086 -33.61 -19.47 24.51
N SER A 1087 -34.94 -19.65 24.54
CA SER A 1087 -36.01 -18.67 24.84
C SER A 1087 -36.64 -17.90 23.68
N ASN A 1088 -37.88 -18.30 23.39
CA ASN A 1088 -38.91 -17.53 22.68
C ASN A 1088 -39.36 -16.33 23.52
N ALA A 1089 -39.36 -15.13 22.93
CA ALA A 1089 -40.42 -14.13 23.12
C ALA A 1089 -40.30 -13.05 22.03
N THR A 1090 -41.34 -12.94 21.23
CA THR A 1090 -41.71 -11.82 20.36
C THR A 1090 -41.54 -10.47 21.05
N ILE A 1091 -40.98 -9.44 20.37
CA ILE A 1091 -41.38 -8.00 20.40
C ILE A 1091 -40.42 -7.16 19.51
N PHE A 1092 -40.95 -6.59 18.43
CA PHE A 1092 -40.64 -5.28 17.81
C PHE A 1092 -42.03 -4.68 17.46
N PRO A 1093 -42.28 -3.34 17.47
CA PRO A 1093 -41.38 -2.30 16.96
C PRO A 1093 -41.28 -1.00 17.78
N ASN A 1094 -40.16 -0.27 17.64
CA ASN A 1094 -40.06 1.21 17.58
C ASN A 1094 -38.58 1.64 17.71
N VAL A 1095 -37.88 1.73 16.57
CA VAL A 1095 -36.49 2.22 16.51
C VAL A 1095 -36.41 3.75 16.50
N LEU A 1096 -37.52 4.44 16.17
CA LEU A 1096 -37.56 5.90 16.07
C LEU A 1096 -37.69 6.61 17.44
N GLU A 1097 -38.15 5.90 18.47
CA GLU A 1097 -38.37 6.43 19.83
C GLU A 1097 -37.10 6.34 20.72
N LEU A 1098 -36.09 5.59 20.27
CA LEU A 1098 -34.80 5.44 20.96
C LEU A 1098 -33.82 6.58 20.67
N MET A 1099 -33.97 7.27 19.53
CA MET A 1099 -33.08 8.38 19.15
C MET A 1099 -33.42 9.69 19.87
N THR A 1100 -34.68 9.94 20.21
CA THR A 1100 -35.13 11.20 20.83
C THR A 1100 -34.79 11.33 22.33
N ASN A 1101 -34.58 10.23 23.04
CA ASN A 1101 -34.26 10.28 24.48
C ASN A 1101 -32.77 10.43 24.82
N CYS A 1102 -31.86 10.35 23.83
CA CYS A 1102 -30.42 10.56 24.07
C CYS A 1102 -29.99 12.03 24.00
N GLU A 1103 -30.83 12.95 23.52
CA GLU A 1103 -30.49 14.39 23.45
C GLU A 1103 -30.60 15.12 24.80
N ASN A 1104 -31.25 14.52 25.82
CA ASN A 1104 -31.54 15.20 27.09
C ASN A 1104 -30.49 15.02 28.20
N PHE A 1105 -29.29 14.56 27.88
CA PHE A 1105 -28.13 14.59 28.79
C PHE A 1105 -26.92 15.20 28.06
N ALA A 1106 -27.01 16.52 27.82
CA ALA A 1106 -25.91 17.36 27.34
C ALA A 1106 -25.13 17.95 28.52
#